data_AF-A0A024UBQ8-F1
#
_entry.id   AF-A0A024UBQ8-F1
#
_cell.length_a   1.000
_cell.length_b   1.000
_cell.length_c   1.000
_cell.angle_alpha   90.00
_cell.angle_beta   90.00
_cell.angle_gamma   90.00
#
_symmetry.space_group_name_H-M   'P 1'
#
loop_
_entity.id
_entity.type
_entity.pdbx_description
1 polymer ?
#
loop_
_entity_poly.entity_id
_entity_poly.type
_entity_poly.pdbx_seq_one_letter_code
_entity_poly.pdbx_strand_id
1 'polypeptide(L)'
;MPGLIVSLKSFKYSITGSSITTSNRSSSRSDVPTKDNEKTAVYVALARVASNVVAGMILFLPTLTLVVLITQGMFDRLVVSVNTQTAGMYWADYGKECVVAAGGWVPDTCNAQTNAVVPITAFAAIGTVLADQWSREMKEAGGSLKVTTCIIGGTANVGWANLQFIAGYDYFPDCLPTAPQDVAGMAMLETTIRDNHDEGVYFLTLYSDLDPAMTVYSYANSDGTFQNLMANPRHTIITADGQTEPDLVGGDYIIYSRPLGERYLVTGYCRTEIEELSQVKVDQGLEGWSQGKQSKLPVAPGWACGHKVSNATELIVLQVLFAIGTLVLFAGDIYITFEGFRGVLKGKPVLTYTVLSGLERRKMLLVFTVLSAMPGLLYSDVSRIYYFTENGFKIWTLSCIMIANFFSFGLVLFVSFVDMIPLRLSRVMSYSAPFFLYTSIAAITIACCNDSTYQFAYNMFYAASPLVTLHVNDADWPSGSYTAAGTPIAMSHLETAVVAPLFICFACAVFLSAVVRFAAHQCVLMNLSWCATNSFLTHVQVPNCITSLPLEQSNAIRIGSKMYCKPSTQALMGYATVVARGEWTSSRKESTGTKPNVPNFVISIYALVPSMIMPSIWTQYGKIEHNQFTPHSRAKLEKARYKHTRGACVV
;
A
#
# COMPACT_ATOMS: atom_id res chain seq x y z
N MET A 1 6.12 33.48 10.60
CA MET A 1 7.54 33.25 10.92
C MET A 1 8.28 32.88 9.63
N PRO A 2 9.06 33.78 9.03
CA PRO A 2 9.73 33.52 7.76
C PRO A 2 11.11 32.91 8.04
N GLY A 3 11.30 31.63 7.71
CA GLY A 3 12.55 30.92 8.01
C GLY A 3 12.62 29.53 7.40
N LEU A 4 12.24 29.38 6.13
CA LEU A 4 12.38 28.10 5.42
C LEU A 4 12.48 28.31 3.89
N ILE A 5 13.40 29.17 3.47
CA ILE A 5 13.83 29.21 2.06
C ILE A 5 15.04 28.29 1.95
N VAL A 6 14.79 27.04 1.59
CA VAL A 6 15.83 26.11 1.14
C VAL A 6 16.48 26.74 -0.09
N SER A 7 17.76 27.13 0.02
CA SER A 7 18.51 27.71 -1.09
C SER A 7 18.40 26.83 -2.34
N LEU A 8 18.11 27.43 -3.51
CA LEU A 8 18.09 26.77 -4.83
C LEU A 8 19.32 25.90 -5.10
N LYS A 9 20.47 26.20 -4.44
CA LYS A 9 21.68 25.39 -4.47
C LYS A 9 21.48 24.03 -3.80
N SER A 10 20.88 23.98 -2.60
CA SER A 10 20.57 22.74 -1.89
C SER A 10 19.57 21.85 -2.65
N PHE A 11 18.57 22.47 -3.28
CA PHE A 11 17.60 21.80 -4.14
C PHE A 11 18.27 21.20 -5.40
N LYS A 12 19.16 21.96 -6.07
CA LYS A 12 19.99 21.43 -7.18
C LYS A 12 20.77 20.19 -6.75
N TYR A 13 21.43 20.20 -5.59
CA TYR A 13 22.29 19.10 -5.14
C TYR A 13 21.51 17.81 -4.82
N SER A 14 20.31 17.91 -4.26
CA SER A 14 19.45 16.75 -3.99
C SER A 14 18.92 16.07 -5.26
N ILE A 15 18.82 16.82 -6.37
CA ILE A 15 18.22 16.35 -7.63
C ILE A 15 19.28 15.81 -8.59
N THR A 16 20.49 16.38 -8.60
CA THR A 16 21.44 16.18 -9.71
C THR A 16 22.66 15.33 -9.36
N GLY A 17 22.99 15.19 -8.07
CA GLY A 17 24.24 14.56 -7.65
C GLY A 17 25.53 15.24 -8.17
N SER A 18 25.41 16.34 -8.94
CA SER A 18 26.53 16.97 -9.64
C SER A 18 27.29 17.97 -8.77
N SER A 19 28.62 17.94 -8.89
CA SER A 19 29.52 18.90 -8.25
C SER A 19 29.75 20.09 -9.18
N ILE A 20 29.51 21.32 -8.70
CA ILE A 20 30.03 22.52 -9.38
C ILE A 20 31.54 22.53 -9.16
N THR A 21 32.30 22.34 -10.24
CA THR A 21 33.70 22.78 -10.28
C THR A 21 33.68 24.15 -10.91
N THR A 22 33.98 25.19 -10.14
CA THR A 22 34.26 26.53 -10.65
C THR A 22 35.46 26.43 -11.57
N SER A 23 35.24 26.37 -12.89
CA SER A 23 36.32 26.57 -13.84
C SER A 23 36.66 28.05 -13.84
N ASN A 24 37.77 28.44 -13.23
CA ASN A 24 38.45 29.66 -13.63
C ASN A 24 39.92 29.36 -13.92
N ARG A 25 40.35 29.95 -15.03
CA ARG A 25 41.63 29.84 -15.71
C ARG A 25 42.83 29.86 -14.77
N SER A 26 43.82 29.07 -15.16
CA SER A 26 45.20 29.07 -14.68
C SER A 26 45.77 30.48 -14.43
N SER A 27 46.14 30.76 -13.18
CA SER A 27 47.44 31.33 -12.87
C SER A 27 47.93 30.79 -11.53
N SER A 28 49.22 30.50 -11.47
CA SER A 28 49.93 29.91 -10.35
C SER A 28 49.89 30.79 -9.10
N ARG A 29 49.23 30.34 -8.03
CA ARG A 29 49.62 30.67 -6.65
C ARG A 29 49.01 29.66 -5.67
N SER A 30 49.84 29.26 -4.71
CA SER A 30 49.52 28.38 -3.60
C SER A 30 48.46 29.02 -2.69
N ASP A 31 47.19 28.68 -2.89
CA ASP A 31 46.11 29.16 -2.03
C ASP A 31 45.82 28.20 -0.88
N VAL A 32 46.02 28.72 0.33
CA VAL A 32 45.50 28.16 1.57
C VAL A 32 43.96 28.13 1.48
N PRO A 33 43.29 27.00 1.79
CA PRO A 33 41.84 26.93 1.69
C PRO A 33 41.18 27.90 2.68
N THR A 34 40.37 28.83 2.17
CA THR A 34 39.57 29.76 2.96
C THR A 34 38.44 29.02 3.70
N LYS A 35 38.12 29.46 4.93
CA LYS A 35 37.09 28.86 5.84
C LYS A 35 35.72 28.64 5.19
N ASP A 36 35.35 29.42 4.17
CA ASP A 36 34.04 29.31 3.50
C ASP A 36 33.95 28.10 2.54
N ASN A 37 35.07 27.69 1.95
CA ASN A 37 35.13 26.48 1.11
C ASN A 37 34.99 25.21 1.96
N GLU A 38 35.52 25.21 3.17
CA GLU A 38 35.45 24.09 4.11
C GLU A 38 34.03 23.91 4.66
N LYS A 39 33.36 25.01 5.06
CA LYS A 39 31.94 24.97 5.46
C LYS A 39 31.05 24.44 4.35
N THR A 40 31.24 24.90 3.12
CA THR A 40 30.46 24.46 1.95
C THR A 40 30.66 22.96 1.68
N ALA A 41 31.88 22.44 1.81
CA ALA A 41 32.17 21.01 1.63
C ALA A 41 31.50 20.13 2.71
N VAL A 42 31.46 20.60 3.96
CA VAL A 42 30.79 19.90 5.07
C VAL A 42 29.28 19.84 4.86
N TYR A 43 28.64 20.94 4.46
CA TYR A 43 27.20 20.95 4.16
C TYR A 43 26.84 20.00 3.01
N VAL A 44 27.67 19.95 1.96
CA VAL A 44 27.45 19.04 0.83
C VAL A 44 27.60 17.58 1.26
N ALA A 45 28.59 17.26 2.08
CA ALA A 45 28.74 15.90 2.62
C ALA A 45 27.55 15.51 3.50
N LEU A 46 27.09 16.41 4.37
CA LEU A 46 25.96 16.17 5.26
C LEU A 46 24.64 15.98 4.50
N ALA A 47 24.38 16.79 3.47
CA ALA A 47 23.20 16.65 2.60
C ALA A 47 23.16 15.29 1.88
N ARG A 48 24.31 14.79 1.42
CA ARG A 48 24.40 13.47 0.78
C ARG A 48 24.18 12.32 1.75
N VAL A 49 24.72 12.42 2.97
CA VAL A 49 24.47 11.41 4.01
C VAL A 49 22.99 11.41 4.41
N ALA A 50 22.38 12.58 4.60
CA ALA A 50 20.95 12.70 4.87
C ALA A 50 20.09 12.10 3.74
N SER A 51 20.45 12.36 2.48
CA SER A 51 19.78 11.76 1.31
C SER A 51 19.83 10.23 1.33
N ASN A 52 20.96 9.63 1.74
CA ASN A 52 21.06 8.18 1.87
C ASN A 52 20.26 7.60 3.02
N VAL A 53 20.11 8.35 4.13
CA VAL A 53 19.23 7.93 5.23
C VAL A 53 17.77 7.92 4.75
N VAL A 54 17.33 8.97 4.04
CA VAL A 54 15.99 9.02 3.45
C VAL A 54 15.79 7.90 2.43
N ALA A 55 16.78 7.63 1.59
CA ALA A 55 16.76 6.50 0.66
C ALA A 55 16.59 5.15 1.38
N GLY A 56 17.32 4.96 2.48
CA GLY A 56 17.17 3.78 3.34
C GLY A 56 15.76 3.68 3.93
N MET A 57 15.21 4.77 4.44
CA MET A 57 13.85 4.79 4.98
C MET A 57 12.80 4.39 3.93
N ILE A 58 12.92 4.87 2.68
CA ILE A 58 11.98 4.46 1.61
C ILE A 58 12.14 2.99 1.26
N LEU A 59 13.36 2.46 1.19
CA LEU A 59 13.59 1.05 0.91
C LEU A 59 13.06 0.14 2.03
N PHE A 60 13.02 0.65 3.28
CA PHE A 60 12.49 -0.08 4.44
C PHE A 60 11.01 0.15 4.71
N LEU A 61 10.41 1.19 4.11
CA LEU A 61 9.00 1.51 4.29
C LEU A 61 8.09 0.31 3.94
N PRO A 62 8.25 -0.41 2.80
CA PRO A 62 7.46 -1.60 2.51
C PRO A 62 7.56 -2.68 3.59
N THR A 63 8.75 -2.89 4.16
CA THR A 63 8.95 -3.90 5.21
C THR A 63 8.27 -3.51 6.51
N LEU A 64 8.35 -2.24 6.91
CA LEU A 64 7.66 -1.77 8.12
C LEU A 64 6.14 -1.80 7.94
N THR A 65 5.64 -1.31 6.80
CA THR A 65 4.22 -1.34 6.45
C THR A 65 3.69 -2.76 6.42
N LEU A 66 4.46 -3.70 5.88
CA LEU A 66 4.13 -5.11 5.87
C LEU A 66 3.91 -5.67 7.29
N VAL A 67 4.83 -5.41 8.22
CA VAL A 67 4.69 -5.88 9.61
C VAL A 67 3.39 -5.37 10.22
N VAL A 68 3.09 -4.07 10.05
CA VAL A 68 1.85 -3.48 10.56
C VAL A 68 0.63 -4.14 9.92
N LEU A 69 0.59 -4.27 8.60
CA LEU A 69 -0.54 -4.89 7.90
C LEU A 69 -0.75 -6.36 8.31
N ILE A 70 0.32 -7.15 8.48
CA ILE A 70 0.19 -8.53 8.97
C ILE A 70 -0.41 -8.54 10.39
N THR A 71 0.04 -7.66 11.28
CA THR A 71 -0.53 -7.57 12.64
C THR A 71 -1.98 -7.09 12.66
N GLN A 72 -2.43 -6.43 11.60
CA GLN A 72 -3.81 -5.98 11.42
C GLN A 72 -4.70 -7.04 10.76
N GLY A 73 -4.24 -8.28 10.58
CA GLY A 73 -5.09 -9.38 10.12
C GLY A 73 -5.34 -9.41 8.61
N MET A 74 -4.44 -8.89 7.78
CA MET A 74 -4.63 -8.82 6.31
C MET A 74 -4.67 -10.18 5.57
N PHE A 75 -4.70 -11.29 6.29
CA PHE A 75 -4.89 -12.63 5.75
C PHE A 75 -6.13 -13.34 6.30
N ASP A 76 -6.58 -12.94 7.48
CA ASP A 76 -7.78 -13.43 8.14
C ASP A 76 -8.22 -12.36 9.15
N ARG A 77 -9.36 -11.74 8.88
CA ARG A 77 -9.92 -10.65 9.69
C ARG A 77 -11.43 -10.65 9.53
N LEU A 78 -12.12 -10.43 10.64
CA LEU A 78 -13.56 -10.28 10.78
C LEU A 78 -13.83 -9.17 11.79
N VAL A 79 -14.53 -8.12 11.37
CA VAL A 79 -14.77 -6.91 12.15
C VAL A 79 -16.19 -6.41 11.88
N VAL A 80 -16.86 -5.93 12.92
CA VAL A 80 -18.17 -5.31 12.77
C VAL A 80 -18.04 -3.95 12.06
N SER A 81 -18.79 -3.80 10.98
CA SER A 81 -18.95 -2.58 10.21
C SER A 81 -20.07 -1.77 10.83
N VAL A 82 -19.78 -0.52 11.21
CA VAL A 82 -20.76 0.34 11.87
C VAL A 82 -21.86 0.73 10.90
N ASN A 83 -23.11 0.48 11.26
CA ASN A 83 -24.27 0.87 10.46
C ASN A 83 -25.26 1.73 11.27
N THR A 84 -25.21 3.05 11.05
CA THR A 84 -26.11 4.01 11.70
C THR A 84 -27.16 4.53 10.73
N GLN A 85 -28.37 4.80 11.21
CA GLN A 85 -29.51 5.27 10.40
C GLN A 85 -29.34 6.70 9.87
N THR A 86 -28.36 6.90 8.99
CA THR A 86 -27.97 8.19 8.42
C THR A 86 -27.77 8.08 6.91
N ALA A 87 -27.97 9.18 6.20
CA ALA A 87 -27.71 9.24 4.76
C ALA A 87 -26.25 8.96 4.41
N GLY A 88 -25.30 9.23 5.33
CA GLY A 88 -23.88 8.92 5.15
C GLY A 88 -23.59 7.41 5.13
N MET A 89 -24.46 6.60 5.73
CA MET A 89 -24.44 5.14 5.71
C MET A 89 -25.43 4.57 4.68
N TYR A 90 -25.85 5.39 3.71
CA TYR A 90 -26.77 5.05 2.63
C TYR A 90 -28.22 4.72 3.02
N TRP A 91 -28.63 5.02 4.25
CA TRP A 91 -30.03 4.89 4.64
C TRP A 91 -30.90 5.90 3.90
N ALA A 92 -32.06 5.45 3.41
CA ALA A 92 -33.08 6.29 2.82
C ALA A 92 -34.48 5.72 3.03
N ASP A 93 -35.48 6.60 2.95
CA ASP A 93 -36.89 6.22 2.95
C ASP A 93 -37.26 5.45 1.68
N TYR A 94 -38.14 4.45 1.80
CA TYR A 94 -38.64 3.68 0.66
C TYR A 94 -40.16 3.50 0.66
N GLY A 95 -40.76 3.19 1.82
CA GLY A 95 -42.22 3.09 1.97
C GLY A 95 -42.66 3.20 3.42
N LYS A 96 -43.82 3.80 3.68
CA LYS A 96 -44.29 4.13 5.04
C LYS A 96 -45.78 3.83 5.25
N GLU A 97 -46.21 2.64 4.84
CA GLU A 97 -47.65 2.31 4.74
C GLU A 97 -47.99 0.88 5.19
N CYS A 98 -47.02 -0.06 5.14
CA CYS A 98 -47.23 -1.48 5.42
C CYS A 98 -47.77 -1.75 6.83
N VAL A 99 -48.77 -2.62 6.93
CA VAL A 99 -49.26 -3.12 8.22
C VAL A 99 -49.07 -4.63 8.27
N VAL A 100 -48.51 -5.13 9.36
CA VAL A 100 -48.39 -6.57 9.63
C VAL A 100 -49.32 -6.95 10.76
N ALA A 101 -50.05 -8.05 10.59
CA ALA A 101 -50.95 -8.64 11.57
C ALA A 101 -50.64 -10.14 11.73
N ALA A 102 -51.38 -10.85 12.58
CA ALA A 102 -51.10 -12.26 12.89
C ALA A 102 -51.03 -13.21 11.66
N GLY A 103 -51.65 -12.87 10.53
CA GLY A 103 -51.59 -13.64 9.28
C GLY A 103 -50.49 -13.22 8.30
N GLY A 104 -49.68 -12.22 8.63
CA GLY A 104 -48.70 -11.59 7.74
C GLY A 104 -49.12 -10.19 7.31
N TRP A 105 -48.73 -9.79 6.09
CA TRP A 105 -49.07 -8.48 5.55
C TRP A 105 -50.58 -8.29 5.43
N VAL A 106 -51.08 -7.13 5.86
CA VAL A 106 -52.48 -6.74 5.64
C VAL A 106 -52.64 -6.33 4.17
N PRO A 107 -53.61 -6.89 3.43
CA PRO A 107 -53.83 -6.55 2.02
C PRO A 107 -53.96 -5.04 1.78
N ASP A 108 -53.42 -4.57 0.66
CA ASP A 108 -53.47 -3.18 0.19
C ASP A 108 -52.87 -2.12 1.14
N THR A 109 -52.05 -2.54 2.11
CA THR A 109 -51.36 -1.60 3.02
C THR A 109 -49.93 -1.27 2.58
N CYS A 110 -49.24 -2.18 1.89
CA CYS A 110 -47.91 -1.92 1.36
C CYS A 110 -47.97 -1.25 -0.01
N ASN A 111 -47.11 -0.24 -0.23
CA ASN A 111 -47.00 0.43 -1.52
C ASN A 111 -46.48 -0.53 -2.62
N ALA A 112 -46.78 -0.20 -3.88
CA ALA A 112 -46.42 -1.05 -5.02
C ALA A 112 -44.90 -1.30 -5.13
N GLN A 113 -44.09 -0.30 -4.75
CA GLN A 113 -42.63 -0.41 -4.77
C GLN A 113 -42.12 -1.43 -3.74
N THR A 114 -42.59 -1.39 -2.50
CA THR A 114 -42.23 -2.37 -1.46
C THR A 114 -42.63 -3.78 -1.84
N ASN A 115 -43.83 -3.95 -2.41
CA ASN A 115 -44.31 -5.26 -2.86
C ASN A 115 -43.50 -5.84 -4.03
N ALA A 116 -42.82 -4.99 -4.80
CA ALA A 116 -42.06 -5.39 -5.98
C ALA A 116 -40.61 -5.79 -5.67
N VAL A 117 -40.12 -5.59 -4.44
CA VAL A 117 -38.70 -5.81 -4.10
C VAL A 117 -38.26 -7.27 -4.30
N VAL A 118 -39.18 -8.21 -4.05
CA VAL A 118 -38.99 -9.65 -4.25
C VAL A 118 -40.23 -10.24 -4.92
N PRO A 119 -40.18 -11.47 -5.45
CA PRO A 119 -41.37 -12.16 -5.96
C PRO A 119 -42.49 -12.18 -4.93
N ILE A 120 -43.73 -12.02 -5.39
CA ILE A 120 -44.91 -11.84 -4.53
C ILE A 120 -45.10 -12.96 -3.49
N THR A 121 -44.73 -14.19 -3.84
CA THR A 121 -44.75 -15.37 -2.97
C THR A 121 -43.74 -15.27 -1.84
N ALA A 122 -42.50 -14.87 -2.15
CA ALA A 122 -41.48 -14.59 -1.15
C ALA A 122 -41.88 -13.41 -0.26
N PHE A 123 -42.45 -12.34 -0.85
CA PHE A 123 -42.91 -11.18 -0.11
C PHE A 123 -44.00 -11.54 0.91
N ALA A 124 -44.98 -12.35 0.51
CA ALA A 124 -46.02 -12.86 1.41
C ALA A 124 -45.41 -13.67 2.58
N ALA A 125 -44.46 -14.57 2.27
CA ALA A 125 -43.77 -15.38 3.28
C ALA A 125 -42.97 -14.52 4.27
N ILE A 126 -42.29 -13.47 3.81
CA ILE A 126 -41.62 -12.47 4.68
C ILE A 126 -42.62 -11.91 5.68
N GLY A 127 -43.80 -11.48 5.23
CA GLY A 127 -44.85 -10.95 6.12
C GLY A 127 -45.27 -11.95 7.18
N THR A 128 -45.46 -13.22 6.82
CA THR A 128 -45.79 -14.28 7.76
C THR A 128 -44.66 -14.52 8.78
N VAL A 129 -43.40 -14.49 8.36
CA VAL A 129 -42.24 -14.63 9.26
C VAL A 129 -42.15 -13.45 10.22
N LEU A 130 -42.30 -12.22 9.73
CA LEU A 130 -42.34 -11.01 10.58
C LEU A 130 -43.46 -11.09 11.61
N ALA A 131 -44.66 -11.54 11.20
CA ALA A 131 -45.80 -11.71 12.10
C ALA A 131 -45.54 -12.75 13.19
N ASP A 132 -44.95 -13.90 12.85
CA ASP A 132 -44.63 -14.93 13.84
C ASP A 132 -43.59 -14.43 14.87
N GLN A 133 -42.51 -13.83 14.37
CA GLN A 133 -41.39 -13.39 15.19
C GLN A 133 -41.71 -12.16 16.06
N TRP A 134 -42.55 -11.24 15.58
CA TRP A 134 -43.07 -10.11 16.36
C TRP A 134 -44.41 -10.40 17.05
N SER A 135 -44.79 -11.67 17.23
CA SER A 135 -46.10 -12.03 17.80
C SER A 135 -46.34 -11.48 19.22
N ARG A 136 -45.28 -11.28 20.03
CA ARG A 136 -45.40 -10.64 21.35
C ARG A 136 -45.61 -9.13 21.23
N GLU A 137 -44.89 -8.49 20.33
CA GLU A 137 -45.04 -7.06 20.03
C GLU A 137 -46.45 -6.74 19.56
N MET A 138 -46.99 -7.53 18.64
CA MET A 138 -48.35 -7.36 18.14
C MET A 138 -49.40 -7.51 19.24
N LYS A 139 -49.20 -8.43 20.20
CA LYS A 139 -50.11 -8.57 21.34
C LYS A 139 -50.14 -7.31 22.20
N GLU A 140 -48.99 -6.67 22.40
CA GLU A 140 -48.94 -5.38 23.10
C GLU A 140 -49.54 -4.24 22.27
N ALA A 141 -49.35 -4.24 20.94
CA ALA A 141 -49.85 -3.23 20.02
C ALA A 141 -51.38 -3.28 19.77
N GLY A 142 -52.08 -4.28 20.30
CA GLY A 142 -53.52 -4.47 20.05
C GLY A 142 -53.85 -5.23 18.76
N GLY A 143 -52.88 -5.95 18.18
CA GLY A 143 -53.10 -6.96 17.14
C GLY A 143 -52.38 -6.72 15.80
N SER A 144 -51.75 -5.56 15.60
CA SER A 144 -51.00 -5.24 14.37
C SER A 144 -49.88 -4.25 14.64
N LEU A 145 -48.84 -4.25 13.79
CA LEU A 145 -47.75 -3.26 13.82
C LEU A 145 -47.73 -2.43 12.54
N LYS A 146 -47.24 -1.20 12.65
CA LYS A 146 -47.01 -0.27 11.54
C LYS A 146 -45.56 -0.41 11.09
N VAL A 147 -45.33 -0.82 9.85
CA VAL A 147 -44.00 -1.14 9.34
C VAL A 147 -43.59 -0.10 8.30
N THR A 148 -42.48 0.56 8.58
CA THR A 148 -41.77 1.38 7.60
C THR A 148 -40.74 0.53 6.88
N THR A 149 -40.68 0.65 5.57
CA THR A 149 -39.67 0.04 4.72
C THR A 149 -38.62 1.09 4.38
N CYS A 150 -37.36 0.77 4.65
CA CYS A 150 -36.20 1.59 4.35
C CYS A 150 -35.25 0.84 3.43
N ILE A 151 -34.39 1.58 2.75
CA ILE A 151 -33.33 0.99 1.94
C ILE A 151 -31.97 1.43 2.46
N ILE A 152 -30.98 0.57 2.27
CA ILE A 152 -29.57 0.91 2.36
C ILE A 152 -29.00 0.70 0.96
N GLY A 153 -28.51 1.77 0.33
CA GLY A 153 -28.00 1.71 -1.05
C GLY A 153 -29.11 1.85 -2.10
N GLY A 154 -29.16 0.96 -3.10
CA GLY A 154 -30.20 1.00 -4.15
C GLY A 154 -30.01 2.14 -5.15
N THR A 155 -28.76 2.55 -5.38
CA THR A 155 -28.40 3.57 -6.38
C THR A 155 -27.17 3.13 -7.17
N ALA A 156 -27.02 3.65 -8.39
CA ALA A 156 -25.88 3.32 -9.25
C ALA A 156 -24.51 3.65 -8.64
N ASN A 157 -24.44 4.62 -7.73
CA ASN A 157 -23.19 4.99 -7.06
C ASN A 157 -22.81 4.02 -5.93
N VAL A 158 -23.78 3.31 -5.36
CA VAL A 158 -23.57 2.31 -4.30
C VAL A 158 -23.41 0.91 -4.90
N GLY A 159 -24.21 0.56 -5.91
CA GLY A 159 -24.03 -0.68 -6.68
C GLY A 159 -24.57 -1.95 -6.01
N TRP A 160 -25.13 -1.84 -4.80
CA TRP A 160 -25.78 -2.89 -4.03
C TRP A 160 -26.94 -2.29 -3.23
N ALA A 161 -27.86 -3.12 -2.74
CA ALA A 161 -29.02 -2.65 -1.98
C ALA A 161 -29.46 -3.68 -0.94
N ASN A 162 -29.86 -3.21 0.24
CA ASN A 162 -30.52 -4.02 1.26
C ASN A 162 -31.83 -3.35 1.69
N LEU A 163 -32.82 -4.16 2.09
CA LEU A 163 -34.12 -3.66 2.53
C LEU A 163 -34.24 -3.81 4.04
N GLN A 164 -34.75 -2.79 4.72
CA GLN A 164 -34.95 -2.79 6.17
C GLN A 164 -36.44 -2.59 6.48
N PHE A 165 -36.94 -3.30 7.48
CA PHE A 165 -38.28 -3.13 8.03
C PHE A 165 -38.18 -2.64 9.46
N ILE A 166 -38.81 -1.52 9.76
CA ILE A 166 -38.84 -0.93 11.11
C ILE A 166 -40.29 -0.93 11.59
N ALA A 167 -40.56 -1.68 12.67
CA ALA A 167 -41.91 -1.83 13.20
C ALA A 167 -42.16 -0.87 14.37
N GLY A 168 -43.22 -0.06 14.27
CA GLY A 168 -43.78 0.72 15.36
C GLY A 168 -45.13 0.17 15.84
N TYR A 169 -45.54 0.54 17.05
CA TYR A 169 -46.80 0.05 17.64
C TYR A 169 -48.02 0.75 17.06
N ASP A 170 -48.05 2.07 17.17
CA ASP A 170 -49.18 2.94 16.80
C ASP A 170 -48.83 3.99 15.74
N TYR A 171 -47.55 4.06 15.34
CA TYR A 171 -47.04 4.97 14.32
C TYR A 171 -46.01 4.27 13.42
N PHE A 172 -45.77 4.84 12.25
CA PHE A 172 -44.74 4.39 11.32
C PHE A 172 -43.39 5.05 11.67
N PRO A 173 -42.36 4.30 12.08
CA PRO A 173 -41.03 4.83 12.38
C PRO A 173 -40.37 5.50 11.18
N ASP A 174 -39.40 6.39 11.40
CA ASP A 174 -38.63 7.02 10.33
C ASP A 174 -37.38 6.20 9.99
N CYS A 175 -36.96 6.18 8.72
CA CYS A 175 -35.71 5.54 8.32
C CYS A 175 -34.48 6.35 8.73
N LEU A 176 -34.66 7.68 8.84
CA LEU A 176 -33.65 8.68 9.20
C LEU A 176 -34.15 9.50 10.40
N PRO A 177 -34.22 8.92 11.61
CA PRO A 177 -34.73 9.61 12.78
C PRO A 177 -33.85 10.81 13.17
N THR A 178 -34.48 11.93 13.53
CA THR A 178 -33.81 13.13 14.04
C THR A 178 -33.81 13.23 15.58
N ALA A 179 -34.51 12.31 16.23
CA ALA A 179 -34.55 12.11 17.67
C ALA A 179 -34.71 10.60 17.98
N PRO A 180 -34.45 10.14 19.20
CA PRO A 180 -34.70 8.74 19.57
C PRO A 180 -36.17 8.36 19.34
N GLN A 181 -36.41 7.24 18.65
CA GLN A 181 -37.76 6.73 18.37
C GLN A 181 -37.93 5.31 18.90
N ASP A 182 -39.09 5.03 19.47
CA ASP A 182 -39.42 3.75 20.09
C ASP A 182 -39.97 2.75 19.06
N VAL A 183 -39.28 1.64 18.86
CA VAL A 183 -39.65 0.59 17.89
C VAL A 183 -39.99 -0.71 18.61
N ALA A 184 -40.86 -1.50 17.99
CA ALA A 184 -41.19 -2.85 18.42
C ALA A 184 -40.12 -3.86 17.97
N GLY A 185 -39.50 -3.59 16.81
CA GLY A 185 -38.46 -4.43 16.24
C GLY A 185 -37.93 -3.87 14.93
N MET A 186 -36.86 -4.50 14.45
CA MET A 186 -36.25 -4.20 13.16
C MET A 186 -35.91 -5.51 12.45
N ALA A 187 -36.01 -5.52 11.13
CA ALA A 187 -35.58 -6.65 10.31
C ALA A 187 -34.83 -6.18 9.08
N MET A 188 -33.86 -6.97 8.64
CA MET A 188 -33.05 -6.76 7.46
C MET A 188 -33.31 -7.91 6.48
N LEU A 189 -33.65 -7.56 5.25
CA LEU A 189 -33.84 -8.48 4.15
C LEU A 189 -32.68 -8.34 3.16
N GLU A 190 -32.07 -9.48 2.92
CA GLU A 190 -30.91 -9.70 2.07
C GLU A 190 -31.12 -10.95 1.21
N THR A 191 -30.07 -11.38 0.52
CA THR A 191 -29.99 -12.61 -0.26
C THR A 191 -28.75 -13.38 0.15
N THR A 192 -28.76 -14.70 0.02
CA THR A 192 -27.60 -15.54 0.33
C THR A 192 -27.60 -16.81 -0.49
N ILE A 193 -26.56 -17.62 -0.36
CA ILE A 193 -26.42 -18.93 -1.00
C ILE A 193 -26.30 -19.99 0.08
N ARG A 194 -26.93 -21.14 -0.13
CA ARG A 194 -26.85 -22.30 0.75
C ARG A 194 -26.65 -23.56 -0.08
N ASP A 195 -25.95 -24.54 0.47
CA ASP A 195 -25.62 -25.79 -0.23
C ASP A 195 -26.88 -26.61 -0.63
N ASN A 196 -28.00 -26.41 0.06
CA ASN A 196 -29.29 -27.03 -0.25
C ASN A 196 -30.18 -26.19 -1.18
N HIS A 197 -29.73 -25.01 -1.60
CA HIS A 197 -30.44 -24.07 -2.45
C HIS A 197 -29.51 -23.47 -3.51
N ASP A 198 -29.30 -24.22 -4.59
CA ASP A 198 -28.43 -23.84 -5.71
C ASP A 198 -28.91 -22.55 -6.42
N GLU A 199 -30.21 -22.25 -6.34
CA GLU A 199 -30.84 -21.07 -6.89
C GLU A 199 -30.58 -19.78 -6.08
N GLY A 200 -30.04 -19.91 -4.86
CA GLY A 200 -29.95 -18.81 -3.90
C GLY A 200 -31.29 -18.50 -3.23
N VAL A 201 -31.24 -17.85 -2.07
CA VAL A 201 -32.43 -17.58 -1.24
C VAL A 201 -32.42 -16.16 -0.71
N TYR A 202 -33.59 -15.67 -0.32
CA TYR A 202 -33.70 -14.47 0.50
C TYR A 202 -33.34 -14.81 1.94
N PHE A 203 -32.74 -13.85 2.63
CA PHE A 203 -32.22 -14.01 3.98
C PHE A 203 -32.77 -12.89 4.86
N LEU A 204 -33.48 -13.25 5.92
CA LEU A 204 -34.12 -12.30 6.83
C LEU A 204 -33.49 -12.42 8.22
N THR A 205 -32.96 -11.30 8.70
CA THR A 205 -32.41 -11.16 10.06
C THR A 205 -33.28 -10.21 10.87
N LEU A 206 -33.76 -10.65 12.04
CA LEU A 206 -34.75 -9.90 12.82
C LEU A 206 -34.38 -9.74 14.30
N TYR A 207 -34.70 -8.53 14.78
CA TYR A 207 -34.73 -8.11 16.18
C TYR A 207 -36.17 -7.89 16.67
N SER A 208 -36.46 -8.31 17.90
CA SER A 208 -37.73 -8.05 18.62
C SER A 208 -37.42 -7.60 20.05
N ASP A 209 -38.05 -6.52 20.51
CA ASP A 209 -37.73 -5.93 21.82
C ASP A 209 -38.20 -6.79 23.01
N LEU A 210 -39.33 -7.48 22.87
CA LEU A 210 -39.95 -8.35 23.86
C LEU A 210 -39.48 -9.82 23.77
N ASP A 211 -38.46 -10.13 22.95
CA ASP A 211 -37.81 -11.45 23.00
C ASP A 211 -36.73 -11.45 24.10
N PRO A 212 -36.95 -12.12 25.25
CA PRO A 212 -35.98 -12.14 26.35
C PRO A 212 -34.71 -12.92 26.00
N ALA A 213 -34.67 -13.64 24.87
CA ALA A 213 -33.47 -14.29 24.37
C ALA A 213 -32.50 -13.31 23.69
N MET A 214 -32.97 -12.11 23.30
CA MET A 214 -32.17 -11.08 22.64
C MET A 214 -31.56 -10.14 23.68
N THR A 215 -30.32 -10.44 24.08
CA THR A 215 -29.59 -9.68 25.10
C THR A 215 -28.30 -9.10 24.53
N VAL A 216 -27.88 -7.95 25.04
CA VAL A 216 -26.60 -7.33 24.65
C VAL A 216 -25.42 -8.21 25.07
N TYR A 217 -24.45 -8.37 24.17
CA TYR A 217 -23.13 -8.93 24.49
C TYR A 217 -22.02 -8.12 23.82
N SER A 218 -20.82 -8.18 24.38
CA SER A 218 -19.65 -7.51 23.81
C SER A 218 -18.95 -8.46 22.83
N TYR A 219 -18.97 -8.12 21.55
CA TYR A 219 -18.30 -8.83 20.48
C TYR A 219 -16.84 -8.37 20.37
N ALA A 220 -15.91 -9.33 20.39
CA ALA A 220 -14.49 -9.08 20.21
C ALA A 220 -14.13 -9.18 18.73
N ASN A 221 -13.78 -8.05 18.12
CA ASN A 221 -13.29 -8.02 16.75
C ASN A 221 -11.90 -8.65 16.66
N SER A 222 -11.59 -9.21 15.49
CA SER A 222 -10.28 -9.81 15.21
C SER A 222 -9.10 -8.84 15.28
N ASP A 223 -9.35 -7.52 15.20
CA ASP A 223 -8.32 -6.49 15.34
C ASP A 223 -8.12 -5.99 16.79
N GLY A 224 -8.79 -6.63 17.76
CA GLY A 224 -8.70 -6.32 19.19
C GLY A 224 -9.64 -5.22 19.67
N THR A 225 -10.44 -4.62 18.78
CA THR A 225 -11.52 -3.69 19.17
C THR A 225 -12.74 -4.48 19.68
N PHE A 226 -13.64 -3.78 20.38
CA PHE A 226 -14.88 -4.36 20.89
C PHE A 226 -16.07 -3.54 20.43
N GLN A 227 -17.17 -4.21 20.09
CA GLN A 227 -18.45 -3.57 19.78
C GLN A 227 -19.59 -4.37 20.40
N ASN A 228 -20.70 -3.71 20.74
CA ASN A 228 -21.85 -4.38 21.33
C ASN A 228 -22.79 -4.87 20.22
N LEU A 229 -23.22 -6.12 20.33
CA LEU A 229 -24.21 -6.73 19.45
C LEU A 229 -25.34 -7.32 20.28
N MET A 230 -26.50 -7.53 19.66
CA MET A 230 -27.59 -8.31 20.25
C MET A 230 -27.33 -9.79 20.01
N ALA A 231 -27.42 -10.61 21.07
CA ALA A 231 -27.31 -12.05 20.97
C ALA A 231 -28.58 -12.65 20.36
N ASN A 232 -28.43 -13.77 19.66
CA ASN A 232 -29.52 -14.58 19.13
C ASN A 232 -30.52 -13.82 18.23
N PRO A 233 -30.07 -13.00 17.26
CA PRO A 233 -30.97 -12.52 16.22
C PRO A 233 -31.63 -13.71 15.52
N ARG A 234 -32.87 -13.54 15.06
CA ARG A 234 -33.59 -14.59 14.33
C ARG A 234 -33.21 -14.52 12.87
N HIS A 235 -32.68 -15.62 12.35
CA HIS A 235 -32.30 -15.77 10.96
C HIS A 235 -33.24 -16.75 10.27
N THR A 236 -33.81 -16.34 9.14
CA THR A 236 -34.73 -17.16 8.34
C THR A 236 -34.35 -17.07 6.88
N ILE A 237 -34.21 -18.22 6.20
CA ILE A 237 -34.11 -18.27 4.75
C ILE A 237 -35.51 -18.40 4.14
N ILE A 238 -35.70 -17.73 3.01
CA ILE A 238 -36.97 -17.67 2.30
C ILE A 238 -36.69 -17.89 0.82
N THR A 239 -37.27 -18.93 0.24
CA THR A 239 -37.12 -19.24 -1.18
C THR A 239 -38.02 -18.32 -2.03
N ALA A 240 -37.75 -18.24 -3.33
CA ALA A 240 -38.57 -17.42 -4.24
C ALA A 240 -40.04 -17.87 -4.30
N ASP A 241 -40.33 -19.15 -4.08
CA ASP A 241 -41.68 -19.72 -4.01
C ASP A 241 -42.34 -19.59 -2.62
N GLY A 242 -41.63 -19.03 -1.63
CA GLY A 242 -42.17 -18.70 -0.31
C GLY A 242 -42.07 -19.79 0.74
N GLN A 243 -41.22 -20.81 0.54
CA GLN A 243 -40.85 -21.74 1.62
C GLN A 243 -39.92 -21.03 2.61
N THR A 244 -40.05 -21.36 3.89
CA THR A 244 -39.28 -20.74 4.96
C THR A 244 -38.59 -21.78 5.81
N GLU A 245 -37.33 -21.53 6.14
CA GLU A 245 -36.55 -22.40 7.02
C GLU A 245 -35.68 -21.55 7.97
N PRO A 246 -35.45 -21.97 9.22
CA PRO A 246 -34.54 -21.28 10.11
C PRO A 246 -33.09 -21.45 9.63
N ASP A 247 -32.32 -20.37 9.65
CA ASP A 247 -30.90 -20.41 9.30
C ASP A 247 -30.02 -20.33 10.54
N LEU A 248 -29.20 -21.36 10.75
CA LEU A 248 -28.29 -21.41 11.91
C LEU A 248 -26.89 -20.88 11.58
N VAL A 249 -26.63 -20.57 10.30
CA VAL A 249 -25.30 -20.14 9.84
C VAL A 249 -25.14 -18.62 10.03
N GLY A 250 -26.17 -17.84 9.70
CA GLY A 250 -26.17 -16.38 9.78
C GLY A 250 -25.20 -15.68 8.82
N GLY A 251 -24.65 -16.43 7.86
CA GLY A 251 -23.61 -15.95 6.96
C GLY A 251 -24.12 -15.63 5.56
N ASP A 252 -23.54 -14.61 4.96
CA ASP A 252 -23.86 -14.11 3.63
C ASP A 252 -22.65 -13.38 3.00
N TYR A 253 -22.89 -12.67 1.89
CA TYR A 253 -21.86 -11.93 1.14
C TYR A 253 -20.59 -12.73 0.80
N ILE A 254 -20.75 -14.00 0.40
CA ILE A 254 -19.62 -14.83 -0.01
C ILE A 254 -19.12 -14.34 -1.38
N ILE A 255 -18.07 -13.52 -1.36
CA ILE A 255 -17.52 -12.87 -2.54
C ILE A 255 -16.08 -13.31 -2.75
N TYR A 256 -15.76 -13.74 -3.97
CA TYR A 256 -14.41 -14.14 -4.35
C TYR A 256 -13.65 -13.01 -5.04
N SER A 257 -12.37 -12.85 -4.71
CA SER A 257 -11.46 -11.96 -5.44
C SER A 257 -10.08 -12.60 -5.63
N ARG A 258 -9.42 -12.26 -6.74
CA ARG A 258 -8.23 -12.96 -7.25
C ARG A 258 -7.06 -12.01 -7.53
N PRO A 259 -6.62 -11.16 -6.59
CA PRO A 259 -5.57 -10.16 -6.82
C PRO A 259 -4.22 -10.79 -7.20
N LEU A 260 -3.93 -12.00 -6.73
CA LEU A 260 -2.69 -12.75 -7.01
C LEU A 260 -2.97 -14.09 -7.72
N GLY A 261 -4.16 -14.26 -8.31
CA GLY A 261 -4.62 -15.50 -8.94
C GLY A 261 -5.24 -16.52 -7.96
N GLU A 262 -5.72 -17.65 -8.51
CA GLU A 262 -6.53 -18.66 -7.78
C GLU A 262 -5.86 -19.28 -6.56
N ARG A 263 -4.53 -19.44 -6.57
CA ARG A 263 -3.80 -20.05 -5.44
C ARG A 263 -3.97 -19.24 -4.15
N TYR A 264 -4.13 -17.93 -4.28
CA TYR A 264 -4.24 -16.99 -3.16
C TYR A 264 -5.60 -16.30 -3.17
N LEU A 265 -6.65 -17.09 -3.40
CA LEU A 265 -8.04 -16.65 -3.42
C LEU A 265 -8.40 -15.90 -2.13
N VAL A 266 -8.95 -14.71 -2.30
CA VAL A 266 -9.59 -13.96 -1.22
C VAL A 266 -11.06 -14.36 -1.20
N THR A 267 -11.52 -14.85 -0.06
CA THR A 267 -12.95 -15.10 0.21
C THR A 267 -13.43 -14.07 1.21
N GLY A 268 -14.16 -13.06 0.74
CA GLY A 268 -14.92 -12.16 1.60
C GLY A 268 -16.23 -12.81 2.03
N TYR A 269 -16.68 -12.48 3.23
CA TYR A 269 -17.95 -12.94 3.78
C TYR A 269 -18.42 -11.97 4.87
N CYS A 270 -19.71 -11.96 5.12
CA CYS A 270 -20.30 -11.25 6.24
C CYS A 270 -21.14 -12.21 7.09
N ARG A 271 -21.39 -11.78 8.32
CA ARG A 271 -22.45 -12.30 9.17
C ARG A 271 -23.37 -11.14 9.48
N THR A 272 -24.65 -11.30 9.16
CA THR A 272 -25.66 -10.29 9.50
C THR A 272 -25.94 -10.38 10.99
N GLU A 273 -25.90 -9.23 11.64
CA GLU A 273 -26.03 -9.09 13.09
C GLU A 273 -26.96 -7.91 13.40
N ILE A 274 -27.30 -7.74 14.67
CA ILE A 274 -27.99 -6.53 15.15
C ILE A 274 -27.03 -5.80 16.07
N GLU A 275 -26.60 -4.60 15.67
CA GLU A 275 -25.74 -3.74 16.46
C GLU A 275 -26.51 -3.08 17.59
N GLU A 276 -25.87 -3.00 18.76
CA GLU A 276 -26.34 -2.21 19.89
C GLU A 276 -25.52 -0.91 19.92
N LEU A 277 -26.20 0.21 19.67
CA LEU A 277 -25.54 1.47 19.31
C LEU A 277 -25.20 2.36 20.52
N SER A 278 -25.26 1.88 21.78
CA SER A 278 -25.06 2.77 22.94
C SER A 278 -23.71 3.47 22.95
N GLN A 279 -22.65 2.80 22.51
CA GLN A 279 -21.33 3.42 22.36
C GLN A 279 -21.24 4.23 21.06
N VAL A 280 -21.68 3.66 19.94
CA VAL A 280 -21.60 4.27 18.61
C VAL A 280 -22.32 5.62 18.54
N LYS A 281 -23.51 5.73 19.17
CA LYS A 281 -24.30 6.98 19.17
C LYS A 281 -23.56 8.14 19.84
N VAL A 282 -22.75 7.84 20.88
CA VAL A 282 -21.93 8.84 21.57
C VAL A 282 -20.72 9.19 20.72
N ASP A 283 -20.02 8.18 20.19
CA ASP A 283 -18.80 8.35 19.40
C ASP A 283 -19.05 9.12 18.09
N GLN A 284 -20.21 8.93 17.46
CA GLN A 284 -20.60 9.63 16.23
C GLN A 284 -21.47 10.88 16.46
N GLY A 285 -21.85 11.17 17.72
CA GLY A 285 -22.70 12.33 18.04
C GLY A 285 -24.07 12.29 17.36
N LEU A 286 -24.72 11.13 17.34
CA LEU A 286 -26.01 10.94 16.68
C LEU A 286 -27.13 11.70 17.41
N GLU A 287 -27.98 12.40 16.66
CA GLU A 287 -29.14 13.11 17.21
C GLU A 287 -30.38 12.21 17.33
N GLY A 288 -30.54 11.23 16.44
CA GLY A 288 -31.65 10.27 16.44
C GLY A 288 -31.24 8.85 16.07
N TRP A 289 -32.02 7.88 16.56
CA TRP A 289 -31.83 6.44 16.36
C TRP A 289 -33.12 5.68 16.70
N SER A 290 -33.26 4.45 16.21
CA SER A 290 -34.30 3.53 16.67
C SER A 290 -33.86 2.80 17.93
N GLN A 291 -34.78 2.66 18.89
CA GLN A 291 -34.53 1.92 20.13
C GLN A 291 -35.74 1.08 20.51
N GLY A 292 -35.50 -0.06 21.15
CA GLY A 292 -36.56 -0.86 21.73
C GLY A 292 -37.42 -0.06 22.71
N LYS A 293 -38.75 -0.12 22.59
CA LYS A 293 -39.66 0.67 23.43
C LYS A 293 -39.55 0.31 24.92
N GLN A 294 -39.30 -0.94 25.27
CA GLN A 294 -39.30 -1.49 26.62
C GLN A 294 -37.86 -1.66 27.11
N SER A 295 -36.97 -2.21 26.26
CA SER A 295 -35.55 -2.37 26.63
C SER A 295 -34.79 -1.04 26.67
N LYS A 296 -35.24 -0.04 25.90
CA LYS A 296 -34.52 1.22 25.62
C LYS A 296 -33.12 1.03 25.02
N LEU A 297 -32.86 -0.14 24.44
CA LEU A 297 -31.62 -0.42 23.73
C LEU A 297 -31.66 0.22 22.34
N PRO A 298 -30.69 1.09 21.98
CA PRO A 298 -30.56 1.62 20.63
C PRO A 298 -30.04 0.52 19.72
N VAL A 299 -30.74 0.25 18.62
CA VAL A 299 -30.44 -0.87 17.74
C VAL A 299 -30.45 -0.47 16.28
N ALA A 300 -29.59 -1.12 15.49
CA ALA A 300 -29.69 -1.13 14.05
C ALA A 300 -29.18 -2.47 13.51
N PRO A 301 -29.75 -2.99 12.42
CA PRO A 301 -29.12 -4.07 11.68
C PRO A 301 -27.71 -3.70 11.23
N GLY A 302 -26.78 -4.65 11.22
CA GLY A 302 -25.40 -4.42 10.82
C GLY A 302 -24.70 -5.71 10.40
N TRP A 303 -23.39 -5.64 10.19
CA TRP A 303 -22.63 -6.78 9.69
C TRP A 303 -21.28 -6.93 10.38
N ALA A 304 -20.93 -8.17 10.72
CA ALA A 304 -19.54 -8.57 10.91
C ALA A 304 -18.98 -9.03 9.57
N CYS A 305 -18.24 -8.16 8.87
CA CYS A 305 -17.66 -8.46 7.57
C CYS A 305 -16.16 -8.74 7.67
N GLY A 306 -15.69 -9.62 6.80
CA GLY A 306 -14.32 -10.11 6.88
C GLY A 306 -13.84 -10.76 5.60
N HIS A 307 -12.63 -11.29 5.67
CA HIS A 307 -12.07 -12.09 4.59
C HIS A 307 -11.15 -13.17 5.12
N LYS A 308 -10.90 -14.16 4.26
CA LYS A 308 -9.88 -15.18 4.44
C LYS A 308 -9.09 -15.38 3.16
N VAL A 309 -7.76 -15.46 3.28
CA VAL A 309 -6.85 -15.68 2.16
C VAL A 309 -6.37 -17.13 2.12
N SER A 310 -6.56 -17.78 0.97
CA SER A 310 -6.06 -19.14 0.74
C SER A 310 -4.52 -19.17 0.67
N ASN A 311 -3.91 -20.21 1.24
CA ASN A 311 -2.44 -20.40 1.25
C ASN A 311 -1.66 -19.21 1.85
N ALA A 312 -2.25 -18.46 2.79
CA ALA A 312 -1.64 -17.27 3.40
C ALA A 312 -0.23 -17.52 3.99
N THR A 313 0.02 -18.69 4.56
CA THR A 313 1.33 -19.04 5.14
C THR A 313 2.46 -18.99 4.10
N GLU A 314 2.21 -19.38 2.85
CA GLU A 314 3.22 -19.32 1.78
C GLU A 314 3.58 -17.86 1.46
N LEU A 315 2.57 -16.99 1.38
CA LEU A 315 2.78 -15.56 1.15
C LEU A 315 3.58 -14.92 2.29
N ILE A 316 3.24 -15.22 3.55
CA ILE A 316 3.97 -14.72 4.72
C ILE A 316 5.45 -15.15 4.66
N VAL A 317 5.72 -16.42 4.39
CA VAL A 317 7.10 -16.93 4.30
C VAL A 317 7.87 -16.25 3.17
N LEU A 318 7.28 -16.14 1.98
CA LEU A 318 7.90 -15.47 0.83
C LEU A 318 8.20 -13.99 1.15
N GLN A 319 7.26 -13.30 1.79
CA GLN A 319 7.45 -11.91 2.20
C GLN A 319 8.60 -11.74 3.20
N VAL A 320 8.68 -12.61 4.23
CA VAL A 320 9.78 -12.59 5.20
C VAL A 320 11.12 -12.84 4.49
N LEU A 321 11.18 -13.79 3.57
CA LEU A 321 12.39 -14.07 2.78
C LEU A 321 12.80 -12.86 1.92
N PHE A 322 11.85 -12.20 1.25
CA PHE A 322 12.15 -11.01 0.44
C PHE A 322 12.53 -9.79 1.29
N ALA A 323 11.94 -9.62 2.47
CA ALA A 323 12.32 -8.57 3.43
C ALA A 323 13.74 -8.78 3.96
N ILE A 324 14.07 -10.01 4.42
CA ILE A 324 15.43 -10.35 4.88
C ILE A 324 16.43 -10.21 3.72
N GLY A 325 16.07 -10.68 2.53
CA GLY A 325 16.93 -10.54 1.35
C GLY A 325 17.18 -9.07 0.98
N THR A 326 16.18 -8.20 1.10
CA THR A 326 16.33 -6.75 0.91
C THR A 326 17.33 -6.17 1.92
N LEU A 327 17.22 -6.53 3.21
CA LEU A 327 18.15 -6.12 4.26
C LEU A 327 19.60 -6.57 3.95
N VAL A 328 19.78 -7.83 3.57
CA VAL A 328 21.10 -8.40 3.24
C VAL A 328 21.70 -7.71 2.02
N LEU A 329 20.92 -7.51 0.96
CA LEU A 329 21.37 -6.85 -0.26
C LEU A 329 21.66 -5.36 -0.06
N PHE A 330 20.99 -4.70 0.90
CA PHE A 330 21.22 -3.29 1.24
C PHE A 330 22.34 -3.08 2.27
N ALA A 331 22.82 -4.13 2.93
CA ALA A 331 23.78 -4.03 4.03
C ALA A 331 25.09 -3.32 3.64
N GLY A 332 25.58 -3.52 2.41
CA GLY A 332 26.78 -2.82 1.90
C GLY A 332 26.58 -1.31 1.81
N ASP A 333 25.44 -0.85 1.29
CA ASP A 333 25.09 0.57 1.19
C ASP A 333 24.89 1.21 2.58
N ILE A 334 24.26 0.49 3.53
CA ILE A 334 24.13 0.93 4.94
C ILE A 334 25.52 1.11 5.56
N TYR A 335 26.40 0.12 5.38
CA TYR A 335 27.74 0.15 5.96
C TYR A 335 28.56 1.36 5.47
N ILE A 336 28.55 1.62 4.15
CA ILE A 336 29.26 2.79 3.60
C ILE A 336 28.64 4.10 4.10
N THR A 337 27.31 4.17 4.21
CA THR A 337 26.60 5.34 4.74
C THR A 337 26.98 5.62 6.20
N PHE A 338 27.10 4.58 7.02
CA PHE A 338 27.52 4.70 8.42
C PHE A 338 28.99 5.14 8.57
N GLU A 339 29.91 4.53 7.82
CA GLU A 339 31.31 4.99 7.76
C GLU A 339 31.39 6.43 7.23
N GLY A 340 30.45 6.83 6.37
CA GLY A 340 30.32 8.19 5.91
C GLY A 340 29.94 9.17 7.02
N PHE A 341 28.89 8.87 7.77
CA PHE A 341 28.48 9.66 8.93
C PHE A 341 29.61 9.79 9.97
N ARG A 342 30.27 8.67 10.29
CA ARG A 342 31.43 8.65 11.19
C ARG A 342 32.59 9.51 10.70
N GLY A 343 32.80 9.57 9.39
CA GLY A 343 33.82 10.40 8.78
C GLY A 343 33.50 11.89 8.86
N VAL A 344 32.24 12.28 8.60
CA VAL A 344 31.78 13.68 8.71
C VAL A 344 31.92 14.17 10.15
N LEU A 345 31.46 13.40 11.14
CA LEU A 345 31.59 13.73 12.56
C LEU A 345 33.04 13.90 13.04
N LYS A 346 33.99 13.25 12.36
CA LYS A 346 35.43 13.31 12.68
C LYS A 346 36.20 14.30 11.81
N GLY A 347 35.54 15.09 10.96
CA GLY A 347 36.18 16.02 10.03
C GLY A 347 37.09 15.33 9.00
N LYS A 348 36.85 14.05 8.67
CA LYS A 348 37.68 13.25 7.76
C LYS A 348 37.02 13.11 6.40
N PRO A 349 37.75 13.14 5.26
CA PRO A 349 37.18 13.36 3.93
C PRO A 349 35.82 12.73 3.57
N VAL A 350 35.57 11.41 3.53
CA VAL A 350 34.25 10.76 3.28
C VAL A 350 33.92 10.46 1.82
N LEU A 351 33.61 9.19 1.58
CA LEU A 351 32.97 8.70 0.36
C LEU A 351 31.44 8.86 0.50
N THR A 352 30.85 9.80 -0.22
CA THR A 352 29.39 9.97 -0.29
C THR A 352 28.89 9.81 -1.72
N TYR A 353 27.79 9.10 -1.90
CA TYR A 353 27.06 8.96 -3.16
C TYR A 353 25.57 8.80 -2.87
N THR A 354 24.70 9.10 -3.84
CA THR A 354 23.25 8.96 -3.70
C THR A 354 22.81 7.54 -4.06
N VAL A 355 22.41 6.74 -3.08
CA VAL A 355 22.08 5.31 -3.31
C VAL A 355 20.96 5.13 -4.34
N LEU A 356 19.91 5.96 -4.27
CA LEU A 356 18.78 5.91 -5.22
C LEU A 356 19.19 6.13 -6.66
N SER A 357 20.19 6.97 -6.93
CA SER A 357 20.71 7.21 -8.29
C SER A 357 21.44 6.00 -8.86
N GLY A 358 21.94 5.10 -8.00
CA GLY A 358 22.63 3.88 -8.38
C GLY A 358 21.76 2.62 -8.34
N LEU A 359 20.44 2.76 -8.18
CA LEU A 359 19.53 1.61 -8.11
C LEU A 359 19.54 0.76 -9.38
N GLU A 360 19.73 1.38 -10.55
CA GLU A 360 19.85 0.64 -11.82
C GLU A 360 20.99 -0.39 -11.85
N ARG A 361 22.02 -0.24 -11.00
CA ARG A 361 23.12 -1.20 -10.83
C ARG A 361 22.91 -2.16 -9.66
N ARG A 362 21.87 -1.94 -8.86
CA ARG A 362 21.44 -2.76 -7.72
C ARG A 362 20.21 -3.60 -8.07
N LYS A 363 20.25 -4.29 -9.21
CA LYS A 363 19.10 -5.03 -9.77
C LYS A 363 18.52 -6.07 -8.81
N MET A 364 19.35 -6.84 -8.11
CA MET A 364 18.87 -7.82 -7.13
C MET A 364 18.15 -7.17 -5.96
N LEU A 365 18.66 -6.04 -5.46
CA LEU A 365 17.99 -5.26 -4.42
C LEU A 365 16.63 -4.77 -4.93
N LEU A 366 16.58 -4.20 -6.13
CA LEU A 366 15.33 -3.76 -6.75
C LEU A 366 14.32 -4.89 -6.89
N VAL A 367 14.73 -6.06 -7.38
CA VAL A 367 13.85 -7.25 -7.48
C VAL A 367 13.27 -7.60 -6.12
N PHE A 368 14.10 -7.71 -5.08
CA PHE A 368 13.64 -8.06 -3.73
C PHE A 368 12.71 -6.99 -3.13
N THR A 369 13.00 -5.70 -3.36
CA THR A 369 12.12 -4.59 -2.93
C THR A 369 10.77 -4.65 -3.63
N VAL A 370 10.74 -4.88 -4.95
CA VAL A 370 9.49 -5.02 -5.71
C VAL A 370 8.69 -6.23 -5.23
N LEU A 371 9.34 -7.38 -5.05
CA LEU A 371 8.68 -8.60 -4.55
C LEU A 371 8.19 -8.45 -3.10
N SER A 372 8.89 -7.68 -2.26
CA SER A 372 8.42 -7.35 -0.91
C SER A 372 7.21 -6.40 -0.91
N ALA A 373 7.02 -5.60 -1.96
CA ALA A 373 5.90 -4.67 -2.10
C ALA A 373 4.69 -5.26 -2.88
N MET A 374 4.90 -6.33 -3.66
CA MET A 374 3.88 -7.06 -4.41
C MET A 374 2.61 -7.41 -3.60
N PRO A 375 2.69 -7.81 -2.32
CA PRO A 375 1.50 -8.09 -1.51
C PRO A 375 0.54 -6.89 -1.37
N GLY A 376 1.00 -5.66 -1.63
CA GLY A 376 0.15 -4.48 -1.67
C GLY A 376 -1.07 -4.64 -2.58
N LEU A 377 -0.95 -5.43 -3.66
CA LEU A 377 -2.07 -5.74 -4.57
C LEU A 377 -3.18 -6.54 -3.87
N LEU A 378 -2.81 -7.50 -3.01
CA LEU A 378 -3.76 -8.26 -2.21
C LEU A 378 -4.30 -7.42 -1.06
N TYR A 379 -3.43 -6.67 -0.39
CA TYR A 379 -3.82 -5.87 0.75
C TYR A 379 -4.79 -4.74 0.39
N SER A 380 -4.63 -4.08 -0.76
CA SER A 380 -5.65 -3.12 -1.22
C SER A 380 -6.99 -3.79 -1.46
N ASP A 381 -6.95 -5.01 -1.98
CA ASP A 381 -8.14 -5.73 -2.38
C ASP A 381 -8.97 -6.23 -1.20
N VAL A 382 -8.31 -6.60 -0.09
CA VAL A 382 -9.01 -6.96 1.14
C VAL A 382 -9.30 -5.76 2.04
N SER A 383 -8.47 -4.71 2.01
CA SER A 383 -8.69 -3.52 2.85
C SER A 383 -9.94 -2.73 2.45
N ARG A 384 -10.35 -2.74 1.18
CA ARG A 384 -11.60 -2.09 0.72
C ARG A 384 -12.86 -2.62 1.38
N ILE A 385 -12.85 -3.82 1.98
CA ILE A 385 -14.00 -4.42 2.68
C ILE A 385 -14.35 -3.62 3.95
N TYR A 386 -13.39 -2.87 4.51
CA TYR A 386 -13.45 -2.35 5.87
C TYR A 386 -13.79 -0.85 5.96
N TYR A 387 -14.48 -0.28 4.96
CA TYR A 387 -14.74 1.17 4.89
C TYR A 387 -15.40 1.72 6.15
N PHE A 388 -16.44 1.06 6.64
CA PHE A 388 -17.21 1.46 7.83
C PHE A 388 -16.63 0.94 9.16
N THR A 389 -15.33 0.67 9.22
CA THR A 389 -14.65 0.22 10.46
C THR A 389 -13.63 1.24 10.95
N GLU A 390 -13.36 1.25 12.27
CA GLU A 390 -12.48 2.24 12.91
C GLU A 390 -11.06 2.29 12.31
N ASN A 391 -10.50 1.13 11.97
CA ASN A 391 -9.13 1.01 11.44
C ASN A 391 -9.07 0.87 9.90
N GLY A 392 -10.22 0.84 9.22
CA GLY A 392 -10.33 0.61 7.79
C GLY A 392 -9.50 1.57 6.93
N PHE A 393 -9.69 2.87 7.12
CA PHE A 393 -8.97 3.87 6.33
C PHE A 393 -7.44 3.81 6.52
N LYS A 394 -6.99 3.44 7.73
CA LYS A 394 -5.55 3.26 8.03
C LYS A 394 -4.97 2.10 7.24
N ILE A 395 -5.64 0.93 7.24
CA ILE A 395 -5.16 -0.24 6.50
C ILE A 395 -5.24 -0.04 4.99
N TRP A 396 -6.25 0.67 4.49
CA TRP A 396 -6.35 1.09 3.09
C TRP A 396 -5.15 1.95 2.68
N THR A 397 -4.88 3.00 3.43
CA THR A 397 -3.77 3.93 3.17
C THR A 397 -2.42 3.20 3.14
N LEU A 398 -2.17 2.34 4.12
CA LEU A 398 -0.95 1.53 4.18
C LEU A 398 -0.84 0.57 2.99
N SER A 399 -1.94 -0.03 2.56
CA SER A 399 -1.98 -0.90 1.37
C SER A 399 -1.70 -0.12 0.08
N CYS A 400 -2.27 1.07 -0.09
CA CYS A 400 -1.99 1.95 -1.21
C CYS A 400 -0.53 2.43 -1.24
N ILE A 401 0.10 2.68 -0.09
CA ILE A 401 1.54 2.99 -0.01
C ILE A 401 2.37 1.79 -0.53
N MET A 402 2.01 0.56 -0.21
CA MET A 402 2.68 -0.63 -0.76
C MET A 402 2.52 -0.73 -2.28
N ILE A 403 1.33 -0.47 -2.81
CA ILE A 403 1.07 -0.37 -4.25
C ILE A 403 1.97 0.69 -4.89
N ALA A 404 2.01 1.89 -4.31
CA ALA A 404 2.83 2.99 -4.81
C ALA A 404 4.32 2.57 -4.89
N ASN A 405 4.84 1.93 -3.85
CA ASN A 405 6.19 1.37 -3.87
C ASN A 405 6.37 0.29 -4.94
N PHE A 406 5.43 -0.65 -5.06
CA PHE A 406 5.48 -1.74 -6.06
C PHE A 406 5.62 -1.20 -7.48
N PHE A 407 4.76 -0.24 -7.88
CA PHE A 407 4.80 0.33 -9.22
C PHE A 407 5.98 1.28 -9.44
N SER A 408 6.32 2.13 -8.46
CA SER A 408 7.45 3.06 -8.57
C SER A 408 8.79 2.31 -8.70
N PHE A 409 9.07 1.35 -7.82
CA PHE A 409 10.27 0.52 -7.94
C PHE A 409 10.22 -0.42 -9.14
N GLY A 410 9.02 -0.92 -9.49
CA GLY A 410 8.79 -1.74 -10.68
C GLY A 410 9.18 -1.03 -11.97
N LEU A 411 8.84 0.25 -12.12
CA LEU A 411 9.24 1.03 -13.30
C LEU A 411 10.76 1.21 -13.36
N VAL A 412 11.43 1.51 -12.23
CA VAL A 412 12.91 1.59 -12.19
C VAL A 412 13.54 0.25 -12.56
N LEU A 413 13.00 -0.86 -12.07
CA LEU A 413 13.46 -2.20 -12.41
C LEU A 413 13.32 -2.47 -13.91
N PHE A 414 12.15 -2.19 -14.48
CA PHE A 414 11.88 -2.31 -15.91
C PHE A 414 12.87 -1.49 -16.75
N VAL A 415 13.02 -0.20 -16.43
CA VAL A 415 13.98 0.70 -17.11
C VAL A 415 15.42 0.17 -16.99
N SER A 416 15.79 -0.41 -15.84
CA SER A 416 17.13 -0.99 -15.64
C SER A 416 17.42 -2.22 -16.51
N PHE A 417 16.38 -2.97 -16.90
CA PHE A 417 16.49 -4.09 -17.83
C PHE A 417 16.50 -3.62 -19.29
N VAL A 418 15.71 -2.60 -19.63
CA VAL A 418 15.76 -1.95 -20.95
C VAL A 418 17.17 -1.42 -21.24
N ASP A 419 17.85 -0.87 -20.23
CA ASP A 419 19.24 -0.41 -20.36
C ASP A 419 20.26 -1.54 -20.61
N MET A 420 19.91 -2.80 -20.36
CA MET A 420 20.78 -3.94 -20.67
C MET A 420 20.81 -4.28 -22.17
N ILE A 421 19.89 -3.75 -22.97
CA ILE A 421 19.85 -3.99 -24.41
C ILE A 421 21.08 -3.32 -25.06
N PRO A 422 21.92 -4.06 -25.80
CA PRO A 422 23.23 -3.60 -26.26
C PRO A 422 23.15 -2.69 -27.50
N LEU A 423 22.50 -1.52 -27.37
CA LEU A 423 22.30 -0.57 -28.48
C LEU A 423 23.54 0.29 -28.79
N ARG A 424 24.61 0.23 -27.98
CA ARG A 424 25.89 0.96 -28.15
C ARG A 424 25.71 2.45 -28.53
N LEU A 425 24.79 3.16 -27.88
CA LEU A 425 24.59 4.58 -28.13
C LEU A 425 25.69 5.41 -27.46
N SER A 426 26.26 6.37 -28.18
CA SER A 426 27.24 7.32 -27.64
C SER A 426 26.61 8.41 -26.77
N ARG A 427 25.29 8.61 -26.94
CA ARG A 427 24.48 9.57 -26.19
C ARG A 427 23.25 8.90 -25.60
N VAL A 428 23.02 9.10 -24.30
CA VAL A 428 21.90 8.48 -23.57
C VAL A 428 21.02 9.51 -22.89
N MET A 429 19.74 9.16 -22.74
CA MET A 429 18.78 9.94 -21.98
C MET A 429 19.04 9.77 -20.48
N SER A 430 18.81 10.81 -19.70
CA SER A 430 18.90 10.72 -18.24
C SER A 430 17.61 11.06 -17.55
N TYR A 431 17.41 10.48 -16.36
CA TYR A 431 16.32 10.82 -15.46
C TYR A 431 16.83 10.87 -14.02
N SER A 432 16.13 11.60 -13.15
CA SER A 432 16.44 11.61 -11.72
C SER A 432 15.64 10.53 -10.99
N ALA A 433 16.26 9.38 -10.71
CA ALA A 433 15.64 8.30 -9.94
C ALA A 433 15.14 8.74 -8.54
N PRO A 434 15.89 9.53 -7.74
CA PRO A 434 15.37 10.03 -6.46
C PRO A 434 14.10 10.86 -6.65
N PHE A 435 14.13 11.84 -7.56
CA PHE A 435 12.97 12.69 -7.82
C PHE A 435 11.77 11.87 -8.28
N PHE A 436 11.98 10.93 -9.21
CA PHE A 436 10.93 10.03 -9.67
C PHE A 436 10.33 9.22 -8.53
N LEU A 437 11.14 8.52 -7.73
CA LEU A 437 10.64 7.67 -6.64
C LEU A 437 9.88 8.48 -5.59
N TYR A 438 10.42 9.64 -5.15
CA TYR A 438 9.73 10.49 -4.18
C TYR A 438 8.40 11.01 -4.71
N THR A 439 8.39 11.54 -5.94
CA THR A 439 7.19 12.16 -6.51
C THR A 439 6.14 11.14 -6.90
N SER A 440 6.53 10.01 -7.50
CA SER A 440 5.58 8.95 -7.87
C SER A 440 4.95 8.28 -6.67
N ILE A 441 5.74 7.93 -5.63
CA ILE A 441 5.18 7.33 -4.41
C ILE A 441 4.18 8.29 -3.76
N ALA A 442 4.55 9.57 -3.62
CA ALA A 442 3.66 10.56 -3.04
C ALA A 442 2.40 10.80 -3.89
N ALA A 443 2.54 10.94 -5.21
CA ALA A 443 1.42 11.23 -6.10
C ALA A 443 0.43 10.07 -6.19
N ILE A 444 0.92 8.82 -6.31
CA ILE A 444 0.06 7.63 -6.28
C ILE A 444 -0.65 7.49 -4.93
N THR A 445 0.08 7.73 -3.83
CA THR A 445 -0.50 7.68 -2.48
C THR A 445 -1.63 8.71 -2.34
N ILE A 446 -1.41 9.96 -2.75
CA ILE A 446 -2.44 11.02 -2.70
C ILE A 446 -3.65 10.65 -3.58
N ALA A 447 -3.40 10.09 -4.77
CA ALA A 447 -4.47 9.72 -5.70
C ALA A 447 -5.33 8.55 -5.18
N CYS A 448 -4.74 7.61 -4.41
CA CYS A 448 -5.47 6.43 -3.90
C CYS A 448 -6.01 6.62 -2.47
N CYS A 449 -5.35 7.40 -1.62
CA CYS A 449 -5.65 7.55 -0.19
C CYS A 449 -6.61 8.71 0.08
N ASN A 450 -7.70 8.78 -0.67
CA ASN A 450 -8.80 9.69 -0.38
C ASN A 450 -10.07 8.89 -0.08
N ASP A 451 -10.94 9.49 0.72
CA ASP A 451 -12.13 8.82 1.23
C ASP A 451 -13.09 8.40 0.12
N SER A 452 -13.29 9.23 -0.90
CA SER A 452 -14.19 8.90 -2.02
C SER A 452 -13.69 7.71 -2.87
N THR A 453 -12.38 7.59 -3.07
CA THR A 453 -11.79 6.44 -3.77
C THR A 453 -11.92 5.17 -2.94
N TYR A 454 -11.73 5.28 -1.62
CA TYR A 454 -11.89 4.17 -0.70
C TYR A 454 -13.35 3.69 -0.65
N GLN A 455 -14.30 4.62 -0.54
CA GLN A 455 -15.73 4.36 -0.58
C GLN A 455 -16.16 3.73 -1.90
N PHE A 456 -15.68 4.26 -3.03
CA PHE A 456 -15.94 3.68 -4.34
C PHE A 456 -15.41 2.24 -4.45
N ALA A 457 -14.18 1.99 -3.98
CA ALA A 457 -13.60 0.64 -3.98
C ALA A 457 -14.41 -0.33 -3.11
N TYR A 458 -14.89 0.11 -1.94
CA TYR A 458 -15.80 -0.66 -1.07
C TYR A 458 -17.09 -1.01 -1.81
N ASN A 459 -17.76 -0.02 -2.40
CA ASN A 459 -19.01 -0.23 -3.14
C ASN A 459 -18.84 -1.21 -4.30
N MET A 460 -17.75 -1.08 -5.05
CA MET A 460 -17.46 -2.00 -6.16
C MET A 460 -17.13 -3.43 -5.71
N PHE A 461 -16.72 -3.66 -4.46
CA PHE A 461 -16.55 -5.02 -3.93
C PHE A 461 -17.90 -5.72 -3.77
N TYR A 462 -18.89 -5.01 -3.24
CA TYR A 462 -20.24 -5.54 -2.98
C TYR A 462 -21.17 -5.47 -4.20
N ALA A 463 -20.80 -4.71 -5.24
CA ALA A 463 -21.46 -4.69 -6.55
C ALA A 463 -21.07 -5.89 -7.45
N ALA A 464 -20.60 -6.99 -6.87
CA ALA A 464 -20.26 -8.20 -7.61
C ALA A 464 -21.50 -8.84 -8.25
N SER A 465 -21.28 -9.71 -9.24
CA SER A 465 -22.37 -10.33 -10.02
C SER A 465 -23.29 -11.15 -9.11
N PRO A 466 -24.58 -10.78 -8.98
CA PRO A 466 -25.52 -11.48 -8.11
C PRO A 466 -26.00 -12.81 -8.69
N LEU A 467 -26.46 -13.69 -7.81
CA LEU A 467 -27.27 -14.86 -8.17
C LEU A 467 -28.78 -14.56 -8.02
N VAL A 468 -29.15 -13.97 -6.88
CA VAL A 468 -30.49 -13.44 -6.57
C VAL A 468 -30.36 -11.95 -6.29
N THR A 469 -31.37 -11.17 -6.68
CA THR A 469 -31.37 -9.71 -6.54
C THR A 469 -32.56 -9.21 -5.74
N LEU A 470 -32.43 -7.99 -5.24
CA LEU A 470 -33.54 -7.18 -4.75
C LEU A 470 -33.89 -6.12 -5.81
N HIS A 471 -35.17 -5.98 -6.13
CA HIS A 471 -35.65 -4.99 -7.08
C HIS A 471 -35.96 -3.66 -6.37
N VAL A 472 -35.04 -2.70 -6.42
CA VAL A 472 -35.14 -1.43 -5.70
C VAL A 472 -34.90 -0.27 -6.67
N ASN A 473 -35.75 0.75 -6.61
CA ASN A 473 -35.68 1.93 -7.49
C ASN A 473 -35.64 1.56 -8.99
N ASP A 474 -36.56 0.68 -9.42
CA ASP A 474 -36.70 0.20 -10.79
C ASP A 474 -35.44 -0.50 -11.36
N ALA A 475 -34.57 -1.02 -10.49
CA ALA A 475 -33.36 -1.73 -10.85
C ALA A 475 -33.09 -2.92 -9.92
N ASP A 476 -32.42 -3.93 -10.45
CA ASP A 476 -32.03 -5.13 -9.70
C ASP A 476 -30.63 -4.96 -9.11
N TRP A 477 -30.53 -5.09 -7.79
CA TRP A 477 -29.27 -4.90 -7.06
C TRP A 477 -28.82 -6.18 -6.36
N PRO A 478 -27.50 -6.43 -6.27
CA PRO A 478 -26.95 -7.46 -5.41
C PRO A 478 -27.17 -7.13 -3.93
N SER A 479 -27.35 -8.17 -3.12
CA SER A 479 -27.67 -8.07 -1.69
C SER A 479 -27.18 -9.31 -0.92
N GLY A 480 -25.98 -9.83 -1.21
CA GLY A 480 -25.41 -10.95 -0.43
C GLY A 480 -25.29 -12.30 -1.15
N SER A 481 -26.09 -12.58 -2.19
CA SER A 481 -25.96 -13.78 -3.02
C SER A 481 -25.15 -13.51 -4.29
N TYR A 482 -24.00 -14.16 -4.44
CA TYR A 482 -23.06 -13.87 -5.52
C TYR A 482 -22.63 -15.11 -6.29
N THR A 483 -22.42 -14.93 -7.59
CA THR A 483 -21.85 -16.00 -8.42
C THR A 483 -20.39 -16.27 -8.05
N ALA A 484 -19.91 -17.49 -8.34
CA ALA A 484 -18.51 -17.88 -8.13
C ALA A 484 -17.49 -17.06 -8.96
N ALA A 485 -17.95 -16.30 -9.96
CA ALA A 485 -17.11 -15.38 -10.72
C ALA A 485 -16.48 -14.31 -9.81
N GLY A 486 -17.20 -13.86 -8.77
CA GLY A 486 -16.71 -12.90 -7.79
C GLY A 486 -16.63 -11.45 -8.29
N THR A 487 -15.80 -10.66 -7.63
CA THR A 487 -15.60 -9.23 -7.93
C THR A 487 -14.31 -8.98 -8.73
N PRO A 488 -14.28 -7.94 -9.59
CA PRO A 488 -13.02 -7.37 -10.07
C PRO A 488 -12.09 -6.97 -8.92
N ILE A 489 -10.78 -7.08 -9.14
CA ILE A 489 -9.74 -6.74 -8.15
C ILE A 489 -9.66 -5.22 -7.95
N ALA A 490 -9.28 -4.74 -6.76
CA ALA A 490 -9.19 -3.31 -6.48
C ALA A 490 -8.36 -2.52 -7.52
N MET A 491 -7.31 -3.13 -8.07
CA MET A 491 -6.47 -2.51 -9.08
C MET A 491 -7.18 -2.15 -10.39
N SER A 492 -8.26 -2.84 -10.78
CA SER A 492 -9.03 -2.44 -11.97
C SER A 492 -9.71 -1.10 -11.79
N HIS A 493 -10.00 -0.71 -10.55
CA HIS A 493 -10.60 0.59 -10.21
C HIS A 493 -9.54 1.66 -9.90
N LEU A 494 -8.34 1.26 -9.47
CA LEU A 494 -7.24 2.15 -9.15
C LEU A 494 -6.28 2.40 -10.32
N GLU A 495 -6.49 1.79 -11.49
CA GLU A 495 -5.57 1.85 -12.62
C GLU A 495 -5.18 3.29 -12.97
N THR A 496 -6.15 4.17 -13.19
CA THR A 496 -5.90 5.58 -13.51
C THR A 496 -5.18 6.31 -12.38
N ALA A 497 -5.53 6.03 -11.12
CA ALA A 497 -4.93 6.63 -9.94
C ALA A 497 -3.47 6.20 -9.71
N VAL A 498 -3.04 5.08 -10.31
CA VAL A 498 -1.68 4.56 -10.21
C VAL A 498 -0.87 4.87 -11.46
N VAL A 499 -1.38 4.49 -12.64
CA VAL A 499 -0.65 4.54 -13.91
C VAL A 499 -0.41 5.97 -14.36
N ALA A 500 -1.39 6.87 -14.27
CA ALA A 500 -1.22 8.24 -14.74
C ALA A 500 -0.17 9.01 -13.90
N PRO A 501 -0.23 9.03 -12.55
CA PRO A 501 0.82 9.66 -11.75
C PRO A 501 2.20 9.03 -11.97
N LEU A 502 2.28 7.71 -12.12
CA LEU A 502 3.54 7.00 -12.36
C LEU A 502 4.25 7.54 -13.61
N PHE A 503 3.57 7.59 -14.75
CA PHE A 503 4.17 8.04 -16.00
C PHE A 503 4.38 9.57 -16.06
N ILE A 504 3.48 10.36 -15.47
CA ILE A 504 3.67 11.82 -15.36
C ILE A 504 4.92 12.13 -14.53
N CYS A 505 5.07 11.52 -13.35
CA CYS A 505 6.25 11.70 -12.51
C CYS A 505 7.53 11.25 -13.21
N PHE A 506 7.49 10.16 -13.98
CA PHE A 506 8.64 9.69 -14.76
C PHE A 506 9.02 10.69 -15.86
N ALA A 507 8.04 11.19 -16.63
CA ALA A 507 8.25 12.22 -17.64
C ALA A 507 8.82 13.50 -17.03
N CYS A 508 8.30 13.94 -15.88
CA CYS A 508 8.84 15.08 -15.13
C CYS A 508 10.28 14.82 -14.68
N ALA A 509 10.63 13.60 -14.25
CA ALA A 509 11.99 13.25 -13.84
C ALA A 509 12.99 13.27 -15.01
N VAL A 510 12.57 12.85 -16.20
CA VAL A 510 13.35 12.97 -17.44
C VAL A 510 13.50 14.44 -17.83
N PHE A 511 12.39 15.19 -17.87
CA PHE A 511 12.39 16.61 -18.23
C PHE A 511 13.27 17.44 -17.29
N LEU A 512 13.14 17.24 -15.99
CA LEU A 512 13.96 17.92 -14.98
C LEU A 512 15.45 17.61 -15.19
N SER A 513 15.80 16.35 -15.48
CA SER A 513 17.17 15.97 -15.79
C SER A 513 17.67 16.69 -17.05
N ALA A 514 16.87 16.71 -18.13
CA ALA A 514 17.18 17.42 -19.37
C ALA A 514 17.40 18.93 -19.15
N VAL A 515 16.52 19.61 -18.43
CA VAL A 515 16.62 21.05 -18.15
C VAL A 515 17.89 21.38 -17.36
N VAL A 516 18.16 20.61 -16.30
CA VAL A 516 19.35 20.86 -15.48
C VAL A 516 20.63 20.66 -16.30
N ARG A 517 20.65 19.65 -17.17
CA ARG A 517 21.79 19.40 -18.06
C ARG A 517 21.95 20.47 -19.12
N PHE A 518 20.87 20.92 -19.73
CA PHE A 518 20.91 22.03 -20.67
C PHE A 518 21.48 23.28 -20.00
N ALA A 519 21.04 23.60 -18.79
CA ALA A 519 21.55 24.74 -18.03
C ALA A 519 23.05 24.61 -17.67
N ALA A 520 23.55 23.40 -17.40
CA ALA A 520 24.94 23.17 -16.98
C ALA A 520 25.92 22.94 -18.13
N HIS A 521 25.47 22.31 -19.21
CA HIS A 521 26.32 21.73 -20.26
C HIS A 521 25.86 22.09 -21.68
N GLN A 522 24.78 22.87 -21.84
CA GLN A 522 24.21 23.23 -23.15
C GLN A 522 23.86 22.00 -24.02
N CYS A 523 23.57 20.87 -23.38
CA CYS A 523 23.24 19.60 -24.01
C CYS A 523 22.16 18.89 -23.21
N VAL A 524 21.21 18.26 -23.92
CA VAL A 524 20.09 17.53 -23.30
C VAL A 524 20.45 16.08 -22.98
N LEU A 525 21.25 15.44 -23.84
CA LEU A 525 21.66 14.05 -23.71
C LEU A 525 23.03 13.91 -23.02
N MET A 526 23.24 12.80 -22.33
CA MET A 526 24.55 12.44 -21.77
C MET A 526 25.51 11.99 -22.83
N ASN A 527 26.70 12.57 -22.85
CA ASN A 527 27.80 12.00 -23.61
C ASN A 527 28.58 10.98 -22.75
N LEU A 528 28.64 9.74 -23.21
CA LEU A 528 29.35 8.64 -22.55
C LEU A 528 30.74 8.35 -23.16
N SER A 529 31.23 9.16 -24.10
CA SER A 529 32.48 8.89 -24.82
C SER A 529 33.70 8.67 -23.90
N TRP A 530 33.79 9.36 -22.77
CA TRP A 530 34.88 9.20 -21.81
C TRP A 530 34.83 7.86 -21.06
N CYS A 531 33.66 7.20 -20.99
CA CYS A 531 33.55 5.88 -20.38
C CYS A 531 34.31 4.82 -21.20
N ALA A 532 34.45 5.04 -22.52
CA ALA A 532 35.22 4.15 -23.39
C ALA A 532 36.74 4.29 -23.22
N THR A 533 37.23 5.35 -22.58
CA THR A 533 38.66 5.60 -22.39
C THR A 533 39.15 5.29 -20.97
N ASN A 534 38.24 5.00 -20.04
CA ASN A 534 38.57 4.73 -18.65
C ASN A 534 38.72 3.22 -18.39
N SER A 535 39.85 2.82 -17.79
CA SER A 535 40.20 1.40 -17.60
C SER A 535 39.23 0.62 -16.73
N PHE A 536 38.50 1.25 -15.83
CA PHE A 536 37.44 0.58 -15.06
C PHE A 536 36.14 0.50 -15.85
N LEU A 537 35.70 1.61 -16.44
CA LEU A 537 34.41 1.71 -17.14
C LEU A 537 34.34 0.86 -18.42
N THR A 538 35.48 0.54 -19.04
CA THR A 538 35.54 -0.41 -20.18
C THR A 538 35.28 -1.86 -19.79
N HIS A 539 35.46 -2.21 -18.50
CA HIS A 539 35.30 -3.57 -17.98
C HIS A 539 34.00 -3.78 -17.20
N VAL A 540 33.23 -2.71 -16.96
CA VAL A 540 31.91 -2.78 -16.34
C VAL A 540 30.82 -2.39 -17.35
N GLN A 541 29.61 -2.90 -17.14
CA GLN A 541 28.49 -2.56 -18.03
C GLN A 541 28.10 -1.09 -17.83
N VAL A 542 28.29 -0.28 -18.87
CA VAL A 542 27.89 1.14 -18.96
C VAL A 542 26.46 1.22 -19.53
N PRO A 543 25.65 2.23 -19.17
CA PRO A 543 24.31 2.39 -19.74
C PRO A 543 24.30 2.60 -21.26
N ASN A 544 23.23 2.16 -21.92
CA ASN A 544 23.07 2.18 -23.37
C ASN A 544 21.93 3.08 -23.87
N CYS A 545 20.86 3.30 -23.11
CA CYS A 545 19.68 4.02 -23.62
C CYS A 545 19.21 5.13 -22.67
N ILE A 546 18.89 4.74 -21.43
CA ILE A 546 18.36 5.63 -20.40
C ILE A 546 19.00 5.28 -19.07
N THR A 547 19.39 6.28 -18.29
CA THR A 547 20.12 6.05 -17.03
C THR A 547 19.86 7.10 -15.97
N SER A 548 19.89 6.67 -14.71
CA SER A 548 19.90 7.56 -13.55
C SER A 548 21.31 7.85 -13.02
N LEU A 549 22.34 7.22 -13.59
CA LEU A 549 23.70 7.40 -13.13
C LEU A 549 24.30 8.72 -13.60
N PRO A 550 25.01 9.44 -12.72
CA PRO A 550 25.67 10.69 -13.06
C PRO A 550 27.03 10.43 -13.75
N LEU A 551 27.02 9.79 -14.92
CA LEU A 551 28.23 9.45 -15.71
C LEU A 551 28.73 10.56 -16.63
N GLU A 552 28.39 11.81 -16.34
CA GLU A 552 28.93 12.95 -17.09
C GLU A 552 30.43 13.11 -16.90
N GLN A 553 31.11 13.63 -17.93
CA GLN A 553 32.54 13.94 -17.88
C GLN A 553 32.87 14.96 -16.77
N SER A 554 31.92 15.83 -16.42
CA SER A 554 32.01 16.78 -15.29
C SER A 554 32.16 16.10 -13.94
N ASN A 555 31.72 14.84 -13.80
CA ASN A 555 31.85 14.07 -12.58
C ASN A 555 33.17 13.30 -12.48
N ALA A 556 33.95 13.21 -13.56
CA ALA A 556 35.30 12.66 -13.56
C ALA A 556 36.35 13.71 -13.11
N ILE A 557 37.52 13.26 -12.68
CA ILE A 557 38.64 14.16 -12.32
C ILE A 557 39.59 14.22 -13.52
N ARG A 558 39.79 15.40 -14.09
CA ARG A 558 40.77 15.61 -15.16
C ARG A 558 42.14 15.91 -14.56
N ILE A 559 43.13 15.06 -14.83
CA ILE A 559 44.55 15.31 -14.49
C ILE A 559 45.35 15.20 -15.79
N GLY A 560 45.85 16.34 -16.28
CA GLY A 560 46.46 16.45 -17.59
C GLY A 560 45.48 16.12 -18.73
N SER A 561 45.86 15.18 -19.59
CA SER A 561 45.04 14.68 -20.70
C SER A 561 44.14 13.49 -20.34
N LYS A 562 44.24 12.96 -19.10
CA LYS A 562 43.55 11.74 -18.66
C LYS A 562 42.35 12.06 -17.77
N MET A 563 41.30 11.24 -17.88
CA MET A 563 40.04 11.37 -17.12
C MET A 563 39.94 10.25 -16.09
N TYR A 564 39.90 10.61 -14.81
CA TYR A 564 39.88 9.64 -13.72
C TYR A 564 38.46 9.46 -13.17
N CYS A 565 38.02 8.20 -13.06
CA CYS A 565 36.79 7.79 -12.41
C CYS A 565 36.94 7.88 -10.87
N LYS A 566 36.05 8.65 -10.22
CA LYS A 566 36.04 8.83 -8.77
C LYS A 566 35.58 7.55 -8.06
N PRO A 567 36.07 7.26 -6.84
CA PRO A 567 35.55 6.16 -6.05
C PRO A 567 34.04 6.25 -5.75
N SER A 568 33.49 7.47 -5.64
CA SER A 568 32.04 7.67 -5.47
C SER A 568 31.25 7.21 -6.70
N THR A 569 31.83 7.34 -7.89
CA THR A 569 31.24 6.85 -9.14
C THR A 569 31.32 5.32 -9.20
N GLN A 570 32.44 4.72 -8.76
CA GLN A 570 32.53 3.25 -8.63
C GLN A 570 31.46 2.70 -7.67
N ALA A 571 31.20 3.40 -6.54
CA ALA A 571 30.14 3.06 -5.60
C ALA A 571 28.71 3.21 -6.18
N LEU A 572 28.46 4.25 -6.97
CA LEU A 572 27.21 4.39 -7.74
C LEU A 572 27.03 3.25 -8.73
N MET A 573 28.12 2.83 -9.38
CA MET A 573 28.16 1.69 -10.29
C MET A 573 27.93 0.34 -9.61
N GLY A 574 27.80 0.30 -8.27
CA GLY A 574 27.53 -0.93 -7.50
C GLY A 574 28.77 -1.66 -7.01
N TYR A 575 29.92 -0.98 -6.94
CA TYR A 575 31.20 -1.58 -6.51
C TYR A 575 31.73 -0.95 -5.22
N ALA A 576 32.44 -1.74 -4.43
CA ALA A 576 33.13 -1.29 -3.23
C ALA A 576 34.61 -1.67 -3.30
N THR A 577 35.43 -0.98 -2.51
CA THR A 577 36.88 -1.24 -2.46
C THR A 577 37.29 -1.67 -1.05
N VAL A 578 38.10 -2.73 -0.99
CA VAL A 578 38.61 -3.30 0.26
C VAL A 578 40.12 -3.46 0.20
N VAL A 579 40.75 -3.39 1.37
CA VAL A 579 42.21 -3.53 1.55
C VAL A 579 42.49 -4.54 2.65
N ALA A 580 43.54 -5.35 2.49
CA ALA A 580 43.98 -6.30 3.50
C ALA A 580 44.57 -5.56 4.72
N ARG A 581 44.15 -5.95 5.93
CA ARG A 581 44.49 -5.27 7.19
C ARG A 581 45.99 -5.33 7.50
N GLY A 582 46.69 -6.38 7.07
CA GLY A 582 48.14 -6.53 7.24
C GLY A 582 48.93 -5.45 6.48
N GLU A 583 48.52 -5.15 5.25
CA GLU A 583 49.15 -4.14 4.38
C GLU A 583 48.79 -2.70 4.79
N TRP A 584 47.62 -2.51 5.42
CA TRP A 584 47.22 -1.21 5.98
C TRP A 584 48.08 -0.80 7.19
N THR A 585 48.50 -1.75 8.03
CA THR A 585 49.31 -1.47 9.22
C THR A 585 50.78 -1.22 8.92
N SER A 586 51.35 -1.85 7.90
CA SER A 586 52.72 -1.60 7.43
C SER A 586 52.85 -0.21 6.79
N SER A 587 51.85 0.25 6.03
CA SER A 587 51.82 1.59 5.44
C SER A 587 51.84 2.74 6.46
N ARG A 588 51.42 2.51 7.72
CA ARG A 588 51.43 3.54 8.78
C ARG A 588 52.78 3.64 9.51
N LYS A 589 53.68 2.66 9.34
CA LYS A 589 54.99 2.61 10.00
C LYS A 589 56.14 3.14 9.15
N GLU A 590 55.97 3.34 7.84
CA GLU A 590 56.98 3.96 6.97
C GLU A 590 56.79 5.48 6.91
N SER A 591 57.53 6.18 7.78
CA SER A 591 57.64 7.64 7.83
C SER A 591 58.77 8.16 6.93
N THR A 592 58.73 7.85 5.63
CA THR A 592 59.66 8.42 4.64
C THR A 592 58.97 8.63 3.28
N GLY A 593 58.42 9.84 3.07
CA GLY A 593 58.31 10.52 1.78
C GLY A 593 57.46 9.94 0.63
N THR A 594 57.18 8.65 0.56
CA THR A 594 56.48 8.01 -0.57
C THR A 594 55.41 7.09 -0.01
N LYS A 595 54.12 7.43 -0.22
CA LYS A 595 53.01 6.62 0.28
C LYS A 595 53.09 5.21 -0.33
N PRO A 596 53.27 4.13 0.46
CA PRO A 596 53.33 2.79 -0.09
C PRO A 596 51.98 2.44 -0.74
N ASN A 597 52.06 1.86 -1.93
CA ASN A 597 50.95 1.69 -2.85
C ASN A 597 50.24 0.35 -2.56
N VAL A 598 49.32 0.37 -1.60
CA VAL A 598 48.58 -0.83 -1.19
C VAL A 598 47.49 -1.13 -2.25
N PRO A 599 47.43 -2.36 -2.79
CA PRO A 599 46.43 -2.71 -3.80
C PRO A 599 45.01 -2.60 -3.24
N ASN A 600 44.14 -1.86 -3.93
CA ASN A 600 42.72 -1.79 -3.58
C ASN A 600 41.96 -2.84 -4.38
N PHE A 601 41.39 -3.83 -3.72
CA PHE A 601 40.58 -4.86 -4.36
C PHE A 601 39.17 -4.34 -4.59
N VAL A 602 38.67 -4.48 -5.83
CA VAL A 602 37.32 -4.06 -6.23
C VAL A 602 36.38 -5.26 -6.15
N ILE A 603 35.28 -5.11 -5.41
CA ILE A 603 34.25 -6.14 -5.20
C ILE A 603 32.86 -5.57 -5.49
N SER A 604 31.86 -6.44 -5.68
CA SER A 604 30.46 -6.00 -5.69
C SER A 604 30.09 -5.40 -4.33
N ILE A 605 29.24 -4.37 -4.33
CA ILE A 605 28.73 -3.79 -3.09
C ILE A 605 27.95 -4.79 -2.22
N TYR A 606 27.31 -5.79 -2.85
CA TYR A 606 26.64 -6.88 -2.15
C TYR A 606 27.61 -7.77 -1.36
N ALA A 607 28.86 -7.88 -1.83
CA ALA A 607 29.89 -8.67 -1.17
C ALA A 607 30.59 -7.90 -0.05
N LEU A 608 30.33 -6.61 0.15
CA LEU A 608 31.10 -5.76 1.05
C LEU A 608 31.09 -6.25 2.51
N VAL A 609 29.91 -6.40 3.10
CA VAL A 609 29.77 -6.90 4.47
C VAL A 609 30.20 -8.37 4.60
N PRO A 610 29.72 -9.32 3.76
CA PRO A 610 30.07 -10.73 3.95
C PRO A 610 31.54 -11.04 3.63
N SER A 611 32.23 -10.26 2.79
CA SER A 611 33.68 -10.42 2.54
C SER A 611 34.54 -10.09 3.76
N MET A 612 34.05 -9.28 4.71
CA MET A 612 34.77 -9.03 5.95
C MET A 612 34.72 -10.22 6.92
N ILE A 613 33.76 -11.12 6.73
CA ILE A 613 33.56 -12.32 7.56
C ILE A 613 34.19 -13.54 6.88
N MET A 614 33.89 -13.77 5.60
CA MET A 614 34.33 -14.93 4.83
C MET A 614 34.91 -14.53 3.46
N PRO A 615 36.09 -13.89 3.41
CA PRO A 615 36.65 -13.31 2.19
C PRO A 615 36.87 -14.34 1.07
N SER A 616 37.37 -15.54 1.41
CA SER A 616 37.69 -16.59 0.43
C SER A 616 36.50 -17.18 -0.33
N ILE A 617 35.27 -16.76 -0.02
CA ILE A 617 34.07 -17.18 -0.75
C ILE A 617 33.77 -16.18 -1.89
N TRP A 618 34.16 -14.91 -1.73
CA TRP A 618 33.73 -13.83 -2.61
C TRP A 618 34.77 -13.51 -3.69
N THR A 619 34.26 -13.27 -4.90
CA THR A 619 35.07 -12.91 -6.06
C THR A 619 35.40 -11.43 -6.09
N GLN A 620 36.64 -11.11 -6.43
CA GLN A 620 37.07 -9.77 -6.81
C GLN A 620 36.89 -9.57 -8.32
N TYR A 621 36.52 -8.36 -8.71
CA TYR A 621 36.39 -7.94 -10.11
C TYR A 621 37.73 -7.46 -10.69
N GLY A 622 38.64 -7.04 -9.81
CA GLY A 622 39.97 -6.58 -10.19
C GLY A 622 40.66 -5.86 -9.04
N LYS A 623 41.84 -5.33 -9.34
CA LYS A 623 42.66 -4.56 -8.40
C LYS A 623 42.97 -3.19 -8.98
N ILE A 624 43.05 -2.18 -8.11
CA ILE A 624 43.49 -0.84 -8.46
C ILE A 624 44.88 -0.63 -7.85
N GLU A 625 45.88 -0.51 -8.73
CA GLU A 625 47.27 -0.21 -8.42
C GLU A 625 47.72 0.95 -9.29
N HIS A 626 48.42 1.94 -8.72
CA HIS A 626 48.87 3.13 -9.48
C HIS A 626 47.77 3.86 -10.27
N ASN A 627 46.54 3.91 -9.73
CA ASN A 627 45.36 4.46 -10.40
C ASN A 627 44.99 3.78 -11.74
N GLN A 628 45.48 2.57 -11.99
CA GLN A 628 45.05 1.72 -13.11
C GLN A 628 44.25 0.53 -12.57
N PHE A 629 43.15 0.21 -13.26
CA PHE A 629 42.36 -0.97 -12.94
C PHE A 629 42.86 -2.16 -13.75
N THR A 630 43.19 -3.25 -13.06
CA THR A 630 43.53 -4.54 -13.69
C THR A 630 42.40 -5.53 -13.45
N PRO A 631 41.65 -5.94 -14.48
CA PRO A 631 40.53 -6.86 -14.33
C PRO A 631 41.03 -8.24 -13.91
N HIS A 632 40.28 -8.90 -13.03
CA HIS A 632 40.53 -10.30 -12.66
C HIS A 632 39.25 -11.10 -12.89
N SER A 633 39.30 -12.03 -13.84
CA SER A 633 38.21 -12.96 -14.08
C SER A 633 38.21 -14.04 -12.99
N ARG A 634 37.20 -14.03 -12.11
CA ARG A 634 36.91 -15.10 -11.12
C ARG A 634 37.95 -15.32 -10.00
N ALA A 635 38.89 -14.41 -9.79
CA ALA A 635 39.79 -14.50 -8.63
C ALA A 635 38.98 -14.29 -7.33
N LYS A 636 39.24 -15.11 -6.31
CA LYS A 636 38.67 -14.95 -4.97
C LYS A 636 39.52 -13.98 -4.15
N LEU A 637 38.94 -13.36 -3.13
CA LEU A 637 39.75 -12.67 -2.13
C LEU A 637 40.59 -13.68 -1.35
N GLU A 638 41.79 -13.28 -0.96
CA GLU A 638 42.69 -14.13 -0.17
C GLU A 638 42.14 -14.33 1.25
N LYS A 639 42.64 -15.33 1.98
CA LYS A 639 42.26 -15.55 3.39
C LYS A 639 42.96 -14.51 4.29
N ALA A 640 42.50 -13.26 4.23
CA ALA A 640 43.00 -12.15 5.03
C ALA A 640 41.85 -11.38 5.70
N ARG A 641 42.13 -10.63 6.76
CA ARG A 641 41.13 -9.68 7.29
C ARG A 641 41.09 -8.46 6.39
N TYR A 642 39.94 -8.17 5.78
CA TYR A 642 39.75 -6.99 4.95
C TYR A 642 39.09 -5.85 5.72
N LYS A 643 39.35 -4.63 5.25
CA LYS A 643 38.63 -3.43 5.70
C LYS A 643 38.20 -2.62 4.48
N HIS A 644 37.00 -2.06 4.53
CA HIS A 644 36.56 -1.08 3.54
C HIS A 644 37.49 0.13 3.50
N THR A 645 37.85 0.56 2.30
CA THR A 645 38.61 1.78 2.04
C THR A 645 37.76 2.73 1.19
N ARG A 646 38.16 4.00 1.12
CA ARG A 646 37.48 4.99 0.26
C ARG A 646 37.77 4.78 -1.23
N GLY A 647 38.64 3.84 -1.57
CA GLY A 647 39.09 3.53 -2.92
C GLY A 647 40.11 4.52 -3.46
N ALA A 648 40.58 4.24 -4.68
CA ALA A 648 41.47 5.10 -5.45
C ALA A 648 40.80 5.51 -6.77
N CYS A 649 41.20 6.68 -7.30
CA CYS A 649 40.71 7.13 -8.60
C CYS A 649 41.33 6.26 -9.70
N VAL A 650 40.57 5.95 -10.75
CA VAL A 650 41.03 5.07 -11.85
C VAL A 650 41.09 5.83 -13.15
N VAL A 651 42.21 5.77 -13.88
CA VAL A 651 42.42 6.35 -15.22
C VAL A 651 41.58 5.68 -16.27
#